data_AF-A0A1W2TCP0-F1
#
_entry.id   AF-A0A1W2TCP0-F1
#
_cell.length_a   1.000
_cell.length_b   1.000
_cell.length_c   1.000
_cell.angle_alpha   90.00
_cell.angle_beta   90.00
_cell.angle_gamma   90.00
#
_symmetry.space_group_name_H-M   'P 1'
#
loop_
_entity.id
_entity.type
_entity.pdbx_description
1 polymer ?
#
loop_
_entity_poly.entity_id
_entity_poly.type
_entity_poly.pdbx_seq_one_letter_code
_entity_poly.pdbx_strand_id
1 'polypeptide(L)'
;MVSLSFALIHPSICCTRLLSSSSSSTHPAATTTSSSATAAAAIMANPAGEDSWLAYIDEQRRHALDLEARVKVVELFKAALGDEPASLRLWLAYCEYFWSLFTECQSPPSGSASAPSSSSPSSSPSWAEEERQLGRDLFSFDAALSLWSDGYSATKFRIADSQIFWNRWVAIELEQLARTRTPSGVKRISHLFRDRLQVPHATWDQTSQMFSEFLTTYNNAAYEKEFQDVTRTARDAKAAYELREPYELELARAQRGGDLDAEKAKMRQYLDWEMVQTTQATAAAAAAATQGATHHHNHRNQQQQQQQQQQQQQQQQDRLTIPLGLGLYARALSGIFAFDDEIWNNCAVYLSTLHRQAKAQPSLYTPVLPNMLDFFQRATKHCPWSGPLWSRYILTAEDAGWSFHNIESIKHAATNTKALDEHGMAGVLDMYTAWCGFLKRTAMNPNPSEDAADVAEVGLLAALEDVELWGKRLYKDAYQGDPNFRLERILIQFLTEVKVDIEAARNHWNRMSRHSLLANSYNFWLNYYLWEMVICASGPRSLSSTPPASSAGAKTARPPTLATSVLQRALAQKTLDWPERIMEVYLQHCNDYEQPDTLHYALDTVHKTRRLVAKRRARESAAASAAYTAQTQVETEPAENQATTNSAQDTTAPNSPSSGKRKREEVCDNAEEAVNKKPKSTEEIFDAGDTESQESKPKRDRENTSTMVTGLPHDVTQTALRRYFKEYGHINNLILRKEDDGKSSSALIEFRSSGDADSALLRDQKYFNQSQISVKPGTRLTVFVSNYPPTADEAYLRRVFAHCGDIFNLRWPSLKYNTHRRFCYISFRDSDAAFKATLLDGTVVEGKYKLQSKFSNPSHKKDREGALAEGRELRVKGVHPSTQENDLRSIFGKYGKVVAIRLLSNLSGQHVGTAFVVFETKEQAENALQLDKTRFKSQLLEVELCKDTNFRPLATSKSDRHSSVSSPTPSGDGDVAMADERGNVQLNEHTPTSLEIRERTVALLNVPDTINDARIRVLAEEYGPIVKLVLRPDHAGAIVEFVDASTAGRASLGLAGLEIVPGHKLRTGSVRELFNQKSHQQAADAPKAPTKSWMPPPPIVRRPVLGSGGSRRGGLGFTTVGKKHKEPK
;
A
#
# COMPACT_ATOMS: atom_id res chain seq x y z
N MET A 1 5.20 -6.92 49.96
CA MET A 1 4.46 -8.20 49.98
C MET A 1 2.97 -7.94 50.13
N VAL A 2 2.34 -7.31 49.12
CA VAL A 2 0.87 -7.19 49.02
C VAL A 2 0.55 -7.35 47.53
N SER A 3 0.47 -8.60 47.10
CA SER A 3 0.21 -9.00 45.71
C SER A 3 -0.46 -10.38 45.74
N LEU A 4 -1.64 -10.40 46.35
CA LEU A 4 -2.55 -11.53 46.52
C LEU A 4 -3.98 -10.99 46.40
N SER A 5 -4.93 -11.84 46.04
CA SER A 5 -6.36 -11.50 45.91
C SER A 5 -6.75 -10.57 44.75
N PHE A 6 -6.25 -10.86 43.54
CA PHE A 6 -7.06 -10.70 42.31
C PHE A 6 -7.30 -12.04 41.58
N ALA A 7 -7.15 -13.14 42.33
CA ALA A 7 -7.53 -14.49 41.96
C ALA A 7 -8.34 -15.08 43.13
N LEU A 8 -9.29 -15.99 42.82
CA LEU A 8 -10.31 -16.57 43.73
C LEU A 8 -11.62 -15.78 43.92
N ILE A 9 -12.20 -15.27 42.83
CA ILE A 9 -13.64 -15.52 42.57
C ILE A 9 -13.76 -16.12 41.16
N HIS A 10 -14.23 -17.36 41.09
CA HIS A 10 -14.48 -18.09 39.85
C HIS A 10 -15.96 -17.92 39.48
N PRO A 11 -16.33 -17.31 38.34
CA PRO A 11 -17.70 -17.32 37.83
C PRO A 11 -17.95 -18.58 36.96
N SER A 12 -17.45 -19.74 37.39
CA SER A 12 -17.84 -21.03 36.81
C SER A 12 -18.91 -21.64 37.71
N ILE A 13 -19.99 -22.13 37.09
CA ILE A 13 -21.25 -22.55 37.74
C ILE A 13 -22.09 -21.35 38.24
N CYS A 14 -22.71 -20.60 37.30
CA CYS A 14 -24.12 -20.13 37.40
C CYS A 14 -24.57 -19.31 36.16
N CYS A 15 -24.60 -19.93 34.97
CA CYS A 15 -25.28 -19.38 33.78
C CYS A 15 -25.90 -20.49 32.89
N THR A 16 -26.41 -21.55 33.53
CA THR A 16 -27.21 -22.59 32.87
C THR A 16 -28.42 -22.94 33.75
N ARG A 17 -29.59 -23.07 33.11
CA ARG A 17 -30.93 -23.23 33.73
C ARG A 17 -31.46 -22.02 34.52
N LEU A 18 -32.19 -21.15 33.81
CA LEU A 18 -33.57 -20.84 34.19
C LEU A 18 -34.35 -20.33 32.96
N LEU A 19 -35.13 -21.23 32.34
CA LEU A 19 -36.32 -21.01 31.51
C LEU A 19 -36.63 -22.29 30.69
N SER A 20 -37.07 -23.34 31.39
CA SER A 20 -37.54 -24.58 30.79
C SER A 20 -38.90 -24.97 31.39
N SER A 21 -39.90 -24.13 31.13
CA SER A 21 -41.30 -24.34 31.53
C SER A 21 -42.13 -24.75 30.32
N SER A 22 -42.49 -26.03 30.24
CA SER A 22 -43.29 -26.60 29.15
C SER A 22 -44.79 -26.43 29.41
N SER A 23 -45.53 -25.82 28.47
CA SER A 23 -46.99 -26.04 28.35
C SER A 23 -47.56 -25.67 26.98
N SER A 24 -48.30 -26.64 26.43
CA SER A 24 -49.49 -26.56 25.55
C SER A 24 -49.82 -25.28 24.76
N SER A 25 -50.16 -25.50 23.48
CA SER A 25 -50.81 -24.55 22.58
C SER A 25 -52.21 -24.07 23.01
N THR A 26 -52.46 -22.77 22.89
CA THR A 26 -53.76 -22.20 22.47
C THR A 26 -53.57 -20.79 21.89
N HIS A 27 -54.26 -20.49 20.78
CA HIS A 27 -54.41 -19.10 20.30
C HIS A 27 -55.43 -18.34 21.17
N PRO A 28 -55.32 -17.01 21.26
CA PRO A 28 -56.28 -16.18 20.51
C PRO A 28 -55.60 -15.09 19.65
N ALA A 29 -56.42 -14.17 19.13
CA ALA A 29 -56.09 -13.28 18.01
C ALA A 29 -55.39 -11.95 18.41
N ALA A 30 -54.91 -11.23 17.40
CA ALA A 30 -54.12 -10.01 17.53
C ALA A 30 -54.91 -8.76 17.95
N THR A 31 -54.19 -7.76 18.45
CA THR A 31 -54.53 -6.34 18.32
C THR A 31 -53.25 -5.55 18.09
N THR A 32 -53.23 -4.70 17.05
CA THR A 32 -51.98 -4.21 16.45
C THR A 32 -51.64 -2.77 16.88
N THR A 33 -50.63 -2.60 17.74
CA THR A 33 -49.95 -1.32 17.98
C THR A 33 -48.53 -1.53 18.54
N SER A 34 -47.66 -0.51 18.42
CA SER A 34 -46.27 -0.42 18.93
C SER A 34 -45.27 -1.49 18.47
N SER A 35 -44.73 -1.34 17.27
CA SER A 35 -43.62 -2.16 16.73
C SER A 35 -42.21 -1.57 16.91
N SER A 36 -42.07 -0.36 17.46
CA SER A 36 -40.77 0.30 17.69
C SER A 36 -40.18 0.00 19.07
N ALA A 37 -41.01 -0.07 20.10
CA ALA A 37 -40.56 -0.28 21.48
C ALA A 37 -39.95 -1.69 21.71
N THR A 38 -40.46 -2.72 21.03
CA THR A 38 -39.98 -4.10 21.15
C THR A 38 -38.59 -4.30 20.54
N ALA A 39 -38.21 -3.52 19.52
CA ALA A 39 -36.85 -3.54 18.98
C ALA A 39 -35.84 -2.93 19.98
N ALA A 40 -36.17 -1.79 20.58
CA ALA A 40 -35.35 -1.17 21.61
C ALA A 40 -35.20 -2.06 22.85
N ALA A 41 -36.30 -2.68 23.32
CA ALA A 41 -36.29 -3.61 24.45
C ALA A 41 -35.42 -4.87 24.21
N ALA A 42 -35.34 -5.35 22.97
CA ALA A 42 -34.48 -6.48 22.61
C ALA A 42 -32.98 -6.10 22.60
N ILE A 43 -32.64 -4.88 22.16
CA ILE A 43 -31.26 -4.36 22.17
C ILE A 43 -30.77 -4.14 23.61
N MET A 44 -31.66 -3.71 24.52
CA MET A 44 -31.36 -3.49 25.94
C MET A 44 -30.98 -4.78 26.72
N ALA A 45 -31.18 -5.97 26.16
CA ALA A 45 -30.95 -7.23 26.88
C ALA A 45 -29.48 -7.68 26.97
N ASN A 46 -28.59 -7.13 26.15
CA ASN A 46 -27.15 -7.44 26.16
C ASN A 46 -26.33 -6.25 25.59
N PRO A 47 -26.22 -5.13 26.33
CA PRO A 47 -25.53 -3.93 25.86
C PRO A 47 -24.03 -4.16 25.62
N ALA A 48 -23.47 -3.48 24.62
CA ALA A 48 -22.04 -3.47 24.28
C ALA A 48 -21.51 -2.03 24.19
N GLY A 49 -20.30 -1.79 24.70
CA GLY A 49 -19.72 -0.45 24.82
C GLY A 49 -20.24 0.36 26.02
N GLU A 50 -19.46 1.34 26.46
CA GLU A 50 -19.73 2.06 27.72
C GLU A 50 -21.03 2.88 27.70
N ASP A 51 -21.37 3.52 26.57
CA ASP A 51 -22.61 4.31 26.44
C ASP A 51 -23.87 3.45 26.50
N SER A 52 -23.85 2.26 25.90
CA SER A 52 -24.97 1.30 25.96
C SER A 52 -25.18 0.78 27.39
N TRP A 53 -24.08 0.47 28.09
CA TRP A 53 -24.14 0.03 29.49
C TRP A 53 -24.64 1.15 30.42
N LEU A 54 -24.14 2.38 30.26
CA LEU A 54 -24.60 3.53 31.04
C LEU A 54 -26.09 3.81 30.80
N ALA A 55 -26.54 3.83 29.55
CA ALA A 55 -27.95 4.06 29.21
C ALA A 55 -28.88 2.97 29.76
N TYR A 56 -28.46 1.70 29.71
CA TYR A 56 -29.20 0.59 30.30
C TYR A 56 -29.28 0.71 31.83
N ILE A 57 -28.15 0.97 32.49
CA ILE A 57 -28.07 1.07 33.96
C ILE A 57 -28.85 2.29 34.48
N ASP A 58 -28.78 3.44 33.81
CA ASP A 58 -29.56 4.63 34.18
C ASP A 58 -31.07 4.41 34.02
N GLU A 59 -31.52 3.59 33.08
CA GLU A 59 -32.93 3.20 32.99
C GLU A 59 -33.32 2.26 34.14
N GLN A 60 -32.55 1.22 34.42
CA GLN A 60 -32.82 0.32 35.56
C GLN A 60 -32.81 1.07 36.90
N ARG A 61 -31.92 2.06 37.06
CA ARG A 61 -31.84 2.94 38.23
C ARG A 61 -33.09 3.79 38.45
N ARG A 62 -33.84 4.15 37.40
CA ARG A 62 -35.12 4.90 37.52
C ARG A 62 -36.23 4.07 38.16
N HIS A 63 -36.19 2.74 37.97
CA HIS A 63 -37.18 1.80 38.50
C HIS A 63 -36.75 1.13 39.81
N ALA A 64 -35.51 1.33 40.25
CA ALA A 64 -34.94 0.74 41.47
C ALA A 64 -35.36 1.51 42.74
N LEU A 65 -36.58 1.25 43.20
CA LEU A 65 -37.16 1.90 44.38
C LEU A 65 -36.67 1.28 45.70
N ASP A 66 -36.69 -0.05 45.77
CA ASP A 66 -36.38 -0.88 46.94
C ASP A 66 -34.88 -1.27 47.04
N LEU A 67 -34.48 -1.79 48.22
CA LEU A 67 -33.11 -2.26 48.45
C LEU A 67 -32.68 -3.39 47.50
N GLU A 68 -33.55 -4.35 47.17
CA GLU A 68 -33.19 -5.49 46.32
C GLU A 68 -32.91 -5.03 44.89
N ALA A 69 -33.74 -4.14 44.33
CA ALA A 69 -33.52 -3.52 43.03
C ALA A 69 -32.25 -2.64 43.01
N ARG A 70 -31.97 -1.89 44.08
CA ARG A 70 -30.73 -1.10 44.20
C ARG A 70 -29.48 -2.00 44.24
N VAL A 71 -29.55 -3.16 44.90
CA VAL A 71 -28.48 -4.18 44.86
C VAL A 71 -28.34 -4.77 43.45
N LYS A 72 -29.44 -5.05 42.73
CA LYS A 72 -29.38 -5.48 41.32
C LYS A 72 -28.72 -4.44 40.41
N VAL A 73 -28.92 -3.14 40.64
CA VAL A 73 -28.20 -2.07 39.91
C VAL A 73 -26.69 -2.12 40.22
N VAL A 74 -26.28 -2.43 41.44
CA VAL A 74 -24.86 -2.70 41.79
C VAL A 74 -24.32 -3.96 41.09
N GLU A 75 -25.13 -5.01 40.92
CA GLU A 75 -24.76 -6.20 40.16
C GLU A 75 -24.63 -5.91 38.66
N LEU A 76 -25.50 -5.05 38.10
CA LEU A 76 -25.38 -4.57 36.72
C LEU A 76 -24.12 -3.73 36.49
N PHE A 77 -23.72 -2.88 37.44
CA PHE A 77 -22.42 -2.20 37.38
C PHE A 77 -21.24 -3.18 37.41
N LYS A 78 -21.31 -4.24 38.22
CA LYS A 78 -20.28 -5.31 38.22
C LYS A 78 -20.24 -6.08 36.90
N ALA A 79 -21.39 -6.36 36.30
CA ALA A 79 -21.46 -6.99 34.97
C ALA A 79 -20.88 -6.08 33.88
N ALA A 80 -21.25 -4.80 33.89
CA ALA A 80 -20.73 -3.79 32.97
C ALA A 80 -19.21 -3.62 33.09
N LEU A 81 -18.64 -3.69 34.29
CA LEU A 81 -17.20 -3.66 34.52
C LEU A 81 -16.49 -5.01 34.26
N GLY A 82 -17.23 -6.11 34.17
CA GLY A 82 -16.71 -7.37 33.62
C GLY A 82 -16.51 -7.28 32.10
N ASP A 83 -17.44 -6.62 31.39
CA ASP A 83 -17.34 -6.37 29.95
C ASP A 83 -16.42 -5.18 29.61
N GLU A 84 -16.44 -4.09 30.40
CA GLU A 84 -15.70 -2.86 30.17
C GLU A 84 -14.77 -2.48 31.35
N PRO A 85 -13.81 -3.35 31.74
CA PRO A 85 -13.01 -3.20 32.96
C PRO A 85 -12.13 -1.94 33.02
N ALA A 86 -11.95 -1.23 31.91
CA ALA A 86 -11.14 -0.03 31.82
C ALA A 86 -11.91 1.23 31.35
N SER A 87 -13.26 1.19 31.32
CA SER A 87 -14.08 2.39 31.11
C SER A 87 -14.08 3.26 32.36
N LEU A 88 -13.46 4.45 32.26
CA LEU A 88 -13.44 5.41 33.36
C LEU A 88 -14.83 5.96 33.70
N ARG A 89 -15.75 6.02 32.72
CA ARG A 89 -17.11 6.51 32.92
C ARG A 89 -17.97 5.51 33.70
N LEU A 90 -17.86 4.20 33.39
CA LEU A 90 -18.54 3.16 34.17
C LEU A 90 -17.99 3.06 35.60
N TRP A 91 -16.66 3.13 35.78
CA TRP A 91 -16.06 3.16 37.11
C TRP A 91 -16.51 4.38 37.93
N LEU A 92 -16.52 5.59 37.36
CA LEU A 92 -17.05 6.78 38.03
C LEU A 92 -18.52 6.60 38.43
N ALA A 93 -19.38 6.20 37.49
CA ALA A 93 -20.81 6.05 37.73
C ALA A 93 -21.10 5.02 38.84
N TYR A 94 -20.38 3.90 38.88
CA TYR A 94 -20.50 2.91 39.94
C TYR A 94 -20.04 3.45 41.30
N CYS A 95 -18.89 4.12 41.36
CA CYS A 95 -18.35 4.67 42.60
C CYS A 95 -19.25 5.76 43.19
N GLU A 96 -19.78 6.68 42.36
CA GLU A 96 -20.77 7.68 42.79
C GLU A 96 -22.08 7.03 43.24
N TYR A 97 -22.56 6.00 42.53
CA TYR A 97 -23.79 5.31 42.92
C TYR A 97 -23.64 4.60 44.27
N PHE A 98 -22.56 3.82 44.46
CA PHE A 98 -22.25 3.16 45.73
C PHE A 98 -22.09 4.19 46.87
N TRP A 99 -21.41 5.32 46.61
CA TRP A 99 -21.27 6.41 47.58
C TRP A 99 -22.61 7.09 47.92
N SER A 100 -23.52 7.21 46.95
CA SER A 100 -24.88 7.72 47.19
C SER A 100 -25.69 6.77 48.07
N LEU A 101 -25.64 5.46 47.83
CA LEU A 101 -26.30 4.45 48.68
C LEU A 101 -25.74 4.45 50.11
N PHE A 102 -24.41 4.50 50.26
CA PHE A 102 -23.75 4.68 51.56
C PHE A 102 -24.27 5.93 52.29
N THR A 103 -24.35 7.07 51.60
CA THR A 103 -24.79 8.35 52.19
C THR A 103 -26.29 8.33 52.57
N GLU A 104 -27.15 7.70 51.76
CA GLU A 104 -28.56 7.47 52.10
C GLU A 104 -28.72 6.56 53.34
N CYS A 105 -27.92 5.49 53.47
CA CYS A 105 -27.95 4.58 54.61
C CYS A 105 -27.46 5.23 55.93
N GLN A 106 -26.50 6.15 55.83
CA GLN A 106 -25.98 6.93 56.96
C GLN A 106 -26.96 8.03 57.43
N SER A 107 -27.86 8.49 56.56
CA SER A 107 -28.74 9.63 56.86
C SER A 107 -29.79 9.29 57.92
N PRO A 108 -30.10 10.20 58.87
CA PRO A 108 -31.18 10.01 59.81
C PRO A 108 -32.55 10.08 59.09
N PRO A 109 -33.58 9.37 59.57
CA PRO A 109 -34.91 9.44 58.98
C PRO A 109 -35.47 10.87 59.05
N SER A 110 -36.05 11.35 57.95
CA SER A 110 -36.69 12.67 57.84
C SER A 110 -38.03 12.68 58.60
N GLY A 111 -37.95 12.64 59.94
CA GLY A 111 -39.03 12.26 60.83
C GLY A 111 -39.17 13.11 62.10
N SER A 112 -38.92 14.42 62.03
CA SER A 112 -39.39 15.37 63.03
C SER A 112 -39.94 16.64 62.36
N ALA A 113 -41.08 17.12 62.84
CA ALA A 113 -41.89 18.09 62.11
C ALA A 113 -41.65 19.54 62.56
N SER A 114 -41.38 20.45 61.62
CA SER A 114 -41.73 21.87 61.77
C SER A 114 -41.84 22.57 60.40
N ALA A 115 -42.90 23.38 60.24
CA ALA A 115 -43.17 24.36 59.18
C ALA A 115 -43.03 23.96 57.67
N PRO A 116 -44.13 23.89 56.89
CA PRO A 116 -44.07 23.81 55.43
C PRO A 116 -43.93 25.19 54.78
N SER A 117 -43.01 25.36 53.82
CA SER A 117 -43.04 26.51 52.90
C SER A 117 -42.39 26.21 51.53
N SER A 118 -43.07 26.64 50.46
CA SER A 118 -42.61 26.76 49.06
C SER A 118 -41.86 25.57 48.41
N SER A 119 -42.63 24.72 47.73
CA SER A 119 -42.38 24.26 46.35
C SER A 119 -41.00 23.67 45.95
N SER A 120 -40.89 22.34 45.98
CA SER A 120 -40.16 21.53 44.97
C SER A 120 -40.64 20.06 45.00
N PRO A 121 -41.14 19.48 43.88
CA PRO A 121 -41.73 18.13 43.88
C PRO A 121 -40.69 17.04 43.55
N SER A 122 -39.77 16.76 44.48
CA SER A 122 -38.75 15.72 44.30
C SER A 122 -38.24 15.11 45.62
N SER A 123 -39.15 14.63 46.46
CA SER A 123 -38.81 13.85 47.66
C SER A 123 -38.80 12.35 47.33
N SER A 124 -37.62 11.76 47.17
CA SER A 124 -37.44 10.31 47.09
C SER A 124 -38.01 9.63 48.35
N PRO A 125 -38.55 8.40 48.25
CA PRO A 125 -39.05 7.68 49.43
C PRO A 125 -37.90 7.40 50.41
N SER A 126 -38.10 7.76 51.68
CA SER A 126 -37.15 7.47 52.75
C SER A 126 -37.15 5.98 53.07
N TRP A 127 -35.97 5.35 53.06
CA TRP A 127 -35.78 3.92 53.36
C TRP A 127 -36.42 3.52 54.70
N ALA A 128 -37.07 2.34 54.73
CA ALA A 128 -37.54 1.76 55.99
C ALA A 128 -36.36 1.50 56.94
N GLU A 129 -36.59 1.50 58.25
CA GLU A 129 -35.49 1.37 59.23
C GLU A 129 -34.73 0.03 59.09
N GLU A 130 -35.46 -1.04 58.79
CA GLU A 130 -34.92 -2.38 58.57
C GLU A 130 -34.06 -2.44 57.29
N GLU A 131 -34.55 -1.90 56.17
CA GLU A 131 -33.77 -1.74 54.93
C GLU A 131 -32.53 -0.89 55.15
N ARG A 132 -32.62 0.18 55.94
CA ARG A 132 -31.51 1.10 56.18
C ARG A 132 -30.44 0.48 57.06
N GLN A 133 -30.80 -0.40 57.99
CA GLN A 133 -29.81 -1.16 58.76
C GLN A 133 -29.12 -2.22 57.89
N LEU A 134 -29.87 -3.00 57.09
CA LEU A 134 -29.29 -3.91 56.10
C LEU A 134 -28.39 -3.16 55.09
N GLY A 135 -28.80 -1.96 54.69
CA GLY A 135 -28.03 -1.08 53.82
C GLY A 135 -26.70 -0.61 54.44
N ARG A 136 -26.64 -0.35 55.76
CA ARG A 136 -25.37 -0.02 56.45
C ARG A 136 -24.40 -1.20 56.49
N ASP A 137 -24.93 -2.41 56.62
CA ASP A 137 -24.11 -3.63 56.70
C ASP A 137 -23.59 -4.03 55.30
N LEU A 138 -24.36 -3.77 54.23
CA LEU A 138 -23.98 -3.99 52.82
C LEU A 138 -23.08 -2.88 52.26
N PHE A 139 -23.45 -1.62 52.46
CA PHE A 139 -22.73 -0.44 51.98
C PHE A 139 -21.89 0.12 53.13
N SER A 140 -20.78 -0.55 53.43
CA SER A 140 -19.84 -0.10 54.45
C SER A 140 -18.87 0.96 53.93
N PHE A 141 -18.29 1.76 54.84
CA PHE A 141 -17.36 2.81 54.46
C PHE A 141 -16.06 2.27 53.83
N ASP A 142 -15.48 1.22 54.42
CA ASP A 142 -14.26 0.61 53.90
C ASP A 142 -14.50 -0.10 52.56
N ALA A 143 -15.70 -0.64 52.31
CA ALA A 143 -16.08 -1.16 50.99
C ALA A 143 -16.14 -0.05 49.94
N ALA A 144 -16.69 1.13 50.29
CA ALA A 144 -16.69 2.28 49.39
C ALA A 144 -15.26 2.76 49.06
N LEU A 145 -14.35 2.83 50.05
CA LEU A 145 -12.95 3.17 49.80
C LEU A 145 -12.20 2.13 48.97
N SER A 146 -12.45 0.83 49.21
CA SER A 146 -11.88 -0.23 48.36
C SER A 146 -12.31 -0.03 46.92
N LEU A 147 -13.60 0.22 46.68
CA LEU A 147 -14.15 0.40 45.35
C LEU A 147 -13.49 1.57 44.59
N TRP A 148 -13.24 2.71 45.26
CA TRP A 148 -12.46 3.81 44.68
C TRP A 148 -11.01 3.39 44.39
N SER A 149 -10.35 2.64 45.28
CA SER A 149 -8.99 2.13 45.07
C SER A 149 -8.89 1.14 43.89
N ASP A 150 -9.90 0.29 43.71
CA ASP A 150 -10.00 -0.69 42.64
C ASP A 150 -10.22 0.00 41.28
N GLY A 151 -11.17 0.96 41.22
CA GLY A 151 -11.41 1.76 40.02
C GLY A 151 -10.23 2.65 39.62
N TYR A 152 -9.51 3.22 40.59
CA TYR A 152 -8.24 3.90 40.31
C TYR A 152 -7.21 2.91 39.76
N SER A 153 -7.09 1.72 40.35
CA SER A 153 -6.11 0.72 39.91
C SER A 153 -6.33 0.23 38.48
N ALA A 154 -7.58 0.13 38.04
CA ALA A 154 -7.96 -0.20 36.67
C ALA A 154 -7.74 0.94 35.67
N THR A 155 -7.89 2.20 36.08
CA THR A 155 -7.92 3.36 35.15
C THR A 155 -6.67 4.25 35.17
N LYS A 156 -5.79 4.14 36.17
CA LYS A 156 -4.67 5.07 36.42
C LYS A 156 -3.74 5.35 35.24
N PHE A 157 -3.52 4.39 34.34
CA PHE A 157 -2.64 4.55 33.16
C PHE A 157 -3.31 5.23 31.96
N ARG A 158 -4.61 5.59 32.04
CA ARG A 158 -5.24 6.49 31.07
C ARG A 158 -4.77 7.92 31.34
N ILE A 159 -3.65 8.32 30.72
CA ILE A 159 -2.91 9.53 31.10
C ILE A 159 -3.71 10.85 30.93
N ALA A 160 -4.70 10.87 30.04
CA ALA A 160 -5.45 12.06 29.68
C ALA A 160 -6.72 12.29 30.52
N ASP A 161 -7.29 11.25 31.15
CA ASP A 161 -8.58 11.35 31.86
C ASP A 161 -8.57 10.75 33.29
N SER A 162 -7.58 9.94 33.66
CA SER A 162 -7.49 9.31 35.00
C SER A 162 -7.50 10.30 36.18
N GLN A 163 -7.12 11.56 35.97
CA GLN A 163 -7.19 12.60 36.98
C GLN A 163 -8.63 12.96 37.37
N ILE A 164 -9.62 12.75 36.48
CA ILE A 164 -11.04 13.02 36.79
C ILE A 164 -11.50 12.07 37.91
N PHE A 165 -11.14 10.79 37.78
CA PHE A 165 -11.40 9.77 38.80
C PHE A 165 -10.62 10.04 40.09
N TRP A 166 -9.31 10.27 39.99
CA TRP A 166 -8.45 10.43 41.17
C TRP A 166 -8.74 11.73 41.96
N ASN A 167 -9.02 12.85 41.29
CA ASN A 167 -9.36 14.11 41.94
C ASN A 167 -10.66 14.00 42.76
N ARG A 168 -11.63 13.19 42.30
CA ARG A 168 -12.87 12.94 43.04
C ARG A 168 -12.65 12.05 44.27
N TRP A 169 -11.85 10.99 44.13
CA TRP A 169 -11.49 10.11 45.26
C TRP A 169 -10.72 10.87 46.35
N VAL A 170 -9.66 11.63 45.98
CA VAL A 170 -8.85 12.35 46.96
C VAL A 170 -9.66 13.44 47.68
N ALA A 171 -10.63 14.06 47.02
CA ALA A 171 -11.53 15.03 47.67
C ALA A 171 -12.38 14.37 48.79
N ILE A 172 -12.87 13.15 48.57
CA ILE A 172 -13.65 12.38 49.56
C ILE A 172 -12.78 11.97 50.77
N GLU A 173 -11.52 11.58 50.56
CA GLU A 173 -10.57 11.30 51.66
C GLU A 173 -10.15 12.60 52.40
N LEU A 174 -9.89 13.69 51.68
CA LEU A 174 -9.52 14.99 52.27
C LEU A 174 -10.64 15.61 53.11
N GLU A 175 -11.90 15.52 52.67
CA GLU A 175 -13.05 16.00 53.44
C GLU A 175 -13.16 15.25 54.78
N GLN A 176 -12.94 13.94 54.77
CA GLN A 176 -12.97 13.12 55.97
C GLN A 176 -11.76 13.34 56.88
N LEU A 177 -10.57 13.60 56.32
CA LEU A 177 -9.43 14.04 57.13
C LEU A 177 -9.71 15.40 57.77
N ALA A 178 -10.35 16.34 57.07
CA ALA A 178 -10.69 17.64 57.65
C ALA A 178 -11.65 17.49 58.85
N ARG A 179 -12.61 16.54 58.77
CA ARG A 179 -13.56 16.18 59.84
C ARG A 179 -12.90 15.41 61.00
N THR A 180 -12.01 14.46 60.73
CA THR A 180 -11.50 13.50 61.75
C THR A 180 -10.08 13.78 62.26
N ARG A 181 -9.23 14.43 61.45
CA ARG A 181 -7.84 14.83 61.72
C ARG A 181 -6.94 13.71 62.29
N THR A 182 -7.18 12.47 61.87
CA THR A 182 -6.43 11.31 62.37
C THR A 182 -5.01 11.21 61.77
N PRO A 183 -3.97 10.91 62.57
CA PRO A 183 -2.61 10.69 62.06
C PRO A 183 -2.49 9.51 61.08
N SER A 184 -3.40 8.53 61.16
CA SER A 184 -3.54 7.45 60.18
C SER A 184 -4.09 7.96 58.84
N GLY A 185 -5.10 8.84 58.84
CA GLY A 185 -5.61 9.49 57.64
C GLY A 185 -4.56 10.34 56.93
N VAL A 186 -3.77 11.14 57.67
CA VAL A 186 -2.63 11.90 57.10
C VAL A 186 -1.66 10.95 56.39
N LYS A 187 -1.27 9.84 57.04
CA LYS A 187 -0.37 8.84 56.43
C LYS A 187 -0.99 8.17 55.19
N ARG A 188 -2.29 7.86 55.20
CA ARG A 188 -2.99 7.26 54.04
C ARG A 188 -2.95 8.23 52.85
N ILE A 189 -3.36 9.47 53.05
CA ILE A 189 -3.43 10.48 51.98
C ILE A 189 -2.02 10.84 51.47
N SER A 190 -0.99 10.88 52.33
CA SER A 190 0.40 10.96 51.87
C SER A 190 0.77 9.85 50.89
N HIS A 191 0.35 8.60 51.12
CA HIS A 191 0.58 7.50 50.17
C HIS A 191 -0.22 7.67 48.88
N LEU A 192 -1.50 8.11 48.95
CA LEU A 192 -2.30 8.36 47.74
C LEU A 192 -1.68 9.41 46.81
N PHE A 193 -1.13 10.50 47.36
CA PHE A 193 -0.36 11.48 46.58
C PHE A 193 0.97 10.93 46.04
N ARG A 194 1.75 10.23 46.88
CA ARG A 194 3.01 9.57 46.49
C ARG A 194 2.78 8.60 45.32
N ASP A 195 1.73 7.80 45.37
CA ASP A 195 1.41 6.80 44.34
C ASP A 195 0.83 7.44 43.08
N ARG A 196 0.08 8.54 43.18
CA ARG A 196 -0.41 9.28 42.01
C ARG A 196 0.71 10.00 41.25
N LEU A 197 1.65 10.61 41.96
CA LEU A 197 2.77 11.34 41.34
C LEU A 197 3.77 10.40 40.64
N GLN A 198 3.79 9.11 40.99
CA GLN A 198 4.54 8.06 40.28
C GLN A 198 3.80 7.48 39.06
N VAL A 199 2.59 7.98 38.71
CA VAL A 199 1.86 7.58 37.50
C VAL A 199 1.82 8.76 36.50
N PRO A 200 2.19 8.56 35.21
CA PRO A 200 2.10 9.61 34.20
C PRO A 200 0.65 10.10 34.00
N HIS A 201 0.41 11.42 34.03
CA HIS A 201 -0.91 12.00 33.77
C HIS A 201 -0.85 13.51 33.44
N ALA A 202 -1.87 13.99 32.71
CA ALA A 202 -1.90 15.33 32.13
C ALA A 202 -1.92 16.50 33.13
N THR A 203 -2.29 16.27 34.39
CA THR A 203 -2.35 17.31 35.44
C THR A 203 -1.29 17.14 36.53
N TRP A 204 -0.17 16.48 36.23
CA TRP A 204 0.87 16.12 37.21
C TRP A 204 1.33 17.33 38.07
N ASP A 205 1.57 18.49 37.45
CA ASP A 205 2.00 19.69 38.18
C ASP A 205 0.92 20.24 39.14
N GLN A 206 -0.36 20.09 38.80
CA GLN A 206 -1.48 20.46 39.70
C GLN A 206 -1.55 19.51 40.90
N THR A 207 -1.38 18.20 40.67
CA THR A 207 -1.33 17.21 41.76
C THR A 207 -0.11 17.42 42.66
N SER A 208 1.02 17.88 42.11
CA SER A 208 2.22 18.25 42.86
C SER A 208 1.97 19.48 43.75
N GLN A 209 1.29 20.51 43.23
CA GLN A 209 0.86 21.66 44.03
C GLN A 209 -0.09 21.24 45.16
N MET A 210 -1.13 20.44 44.87
CA MET A 210 -2.06 19.93 45.89
C MET A 210 -1.34 19.12 46.98
N PHE A 211 -0.28 18.37 46.64
CA PHE A 211 0.54 17.65 47.62
C PHE A 211 1.36 18.61 48.50
N SER A 212 1.93 19.67 47.93
CA SER A 212 2.65 20.71 48.67
C SER A 212 1.74 21.44 49.67
N GLU A 213 0.53 21.83 49.25
CA GLU A 213 -0.50 22.45 50.10
C GLU A 213 -0.96 21.51 51.23
N PHE A 214 -1.20 20.23 50.90
CA PHE A 214 -1.54 19.18 51.87
C PHE A 214 -0.44 18.97 52.92
N LEU A 215 0.82 18.79 52.48
CA LEU A 215 1.95 18.60 53.39
C LEU A 215 2.17 19.82 54.28
N THR A 216 2.06 21.04 53.75
CA THR A 216 2.19 22.28 54.53
C THR A 216 1.10 22.37 55.61
N THR A 217 -0.11 21.92 55.30
CA THR A 217 -1.27 21.97 56.21
C THR A 217 -1.23 20.89 57.29
N TYR A 218 -0.86 19.65 56.94
CA TYR A 218 -1.03 18.47 57.82
C TYR A 218 0.28 17.82 58.29
N ASN A 219 1.43 18.13 57.67
CA ASN A 219 2.70 17.44 57.94
C ASN A 219 3.95 18.34 57.69
N ASN A 220 3.87 19.61 58.08
CA ASN A 220 4.89 20.63 57.79
C ASN A 220 6.31 20.24 58.28
N ALA A 221 6.40 19.47 59.37
CA ALA A 221 7.67 18.98 59.92
C ALA A 221 8.37 17.92 59.05
N ALA A 222 7.63 17.21 58.18
CA ALA A 222 8.21 16.28 57.21
C ALA A 222 8.43 16.93 55.84
N TYR A 223 7.63 17.96 55.51
CA TYR A 223 7.99 19.09 54.63
C TYR A 223 8.91 18.71 53.47
N GLU A 224 10.11 19.27 53.58
CA GLU A 224 11.21 19.23 52.61
C GLU A 224 11.59 17.79 52.23
N LYS A 225 11.65 16.88 53.20
CA LYS A 225 12.07 15.50 52.97
C LYS A 225 11.04 14.73 52.15
N GLU A 226 9.77 14.82 52.51
CA GLU A 226 8.68 14.15 51.78
C GLU A 226 8.60 14.65 50.33
N PHE A 227 8.72 15.97 50.13
CA PHE A 227 8.64 16.57 48.80
C PHE A 227 9.89 16.25 47.94
N GLN A 228 11.09 16.25 48.51
CA GLN A 228 12.31 15.83 47.81
C GLN A 228 12.29 14.34 47.45
N ASP A 229 11.84 13.46 48.36
CA ASP A 229 11.74 12.02 48.10
C ASP A 229 10.75 11.72 46.97
N VAL A 230 9.60 12.40 46.95
CA VAL A 230 8.58 12.27 45.87
C VAL A 230 9.06 12.87 44.55
N THR A 231 9.66 14.06 44.56
CA THR A 231 10.22 14.68 43.33
C THR A 231 11.30 13.79 42.70
N ARG A 232 12.03 13.00 43.51
CA ARG A 232 13.01 12.03 43.02
C ARG A 232 12.38 10.79 42.39
N THR A 233 11.30 10.23 42.94
CA THR A 233 10.65 9.01 42.41
C THR A 233 9.70 9.29 41.25
N ALA A 234 9.08 10.48 41.22
CA ALA A 234 8.11 10.86 40.20
C ALA A 234 8.73 11.33 38.87
N ARG A 235 10.05 11.54 38.80
CA ARG A 235 10.77 12.04 37.61
C ARG A 235 10.46 11.21 36.37
N ASP A 236 10.59 9.89 36.48
CA ASP A 236 10.43 8.96 35.35
C ASP A 236 8.98 8.98 34.83
N ALA A 237 8.02 9.16 35.74
CA ALA A 237 6.59 9.29 35.40
C ALA A 237 6.27 10.62 34.69
N LYS A 238 6.93 11.73 35.09
CA LYS A 238 6.80 13.01 34.37
C LYS A 238 7.41 12.93 32.97
N ALA A 239 8.63 12.42 32.84
CA ALA A 239 9.28 12.24 31.54
C ALA A 239 8.49 11.33 30.58
N ALA A 240 7.85 10.28 31.10
CA ALA A 240 6.98 9.41 30.32
C ALA A 240 5.68 10.09 29.83
N TYR A 241 5.20 11.13 30.51
CA TYR A 241 4.11 11.99 30.02
C TYR A 241 4.61 13.03 29.01
N GLU A 242 5.73 13.70 29.28
CA GLU A 242 6.32 14.73 28.39
C GLU A 242 6.59 14.19 26.97
N LEU A 243 6.96 12.92 26.83
CA LEU A 243 7.13 12.25 25.54
C LEU A 243 5.81 12.06 24.75
N ARG A 244 4.67 12.02 25.45
CA ARG A 244 3.32 11.74 24.90
C ARG A 244 2.43 12.98 24.77
N GLU A 245 2.75 14.05 25.49
CA GLU A 245 2.05 15.34 25.44
C GLU A 245 1.77 15.86 24.02
N PRO A 246 2.68 15.76 23.02
CA PRO A 246 2.39 16.23 21.66
C PRO A 246 1.17 15.53 21.03
N TYR A 247 1.02 14.21 21.23
CA TYR A 247 -0.08 13.42 20.70
C TYR A 247 -1.40 13.73 21.43
N GLU A 248 -1.36 13.88 22.75
CA GLU A 248 -2.53 14.28 23.55
C GLU A 248 -3.00 15.70 23.19
N LEU A 249 -2.07 16.64 22.93
CA LEU A 249 -2.39 17.98 22.47
C LEU A 249 -3.01 18.00 21.06
N GLU A 250 -2.56 17.15 20.15
CA GLU A 250 -3.18 17.02 18.82
C GLU A 250 -4.56 16.36 18.86
N LEU A 251 -4.72 15.29 19.64
CA LEU A 251 -6.00 14.62 19.84
C LEU A 251 -7.02 15.57 20.49
N ALA A 252 -6.62 16.31 21.53
CA ALA A 252 -7.47 17.32 22.16
C ALA A 252 -7.77 18.53 21.25
N ARG A 253 -6.96 18.81 20.22
CA ARG A 253 -7.29 19.79 19.16
C ARG A 253 -8.34 19.24 18.22
N ALA A 254 -8.24 17.98 17.78
CA ALA A 254 -9.23 17.33 16.92
C ALA A 254 -10.60 17.26 17.63
N GLN A 255 -10.64 16.83 18.89
CA GLN A 255 -11.84 16.81 19.73
C GLN A 255 -12.53 18.18 19.82
N ARG A 256 -11.77 19.26 20.01
CA ARG A 256 -12.33 20.63 20.01
C ARG A 256 -12.77 21.13 18.63
N GLY A 257 -12.33 20.48 17.55
CA GLY A 257 -12.83 20.72 16.19
C GLY A 257 -14.14 20.01 15.87
N GLY A 258 -14.51 18.98 16.64
CA GLY A 258 -15.72 18.16 16.41
C GLY A 258 -15.62 17.19 15.22
N ASP A 259 -14.43 17.04 14.64
CA ASP A 259 -14.17 16.13 13.51
C ASP A 259 -13.73 14.75 14.04
N LEU A 260 -14.68 13.81 14.06
CA LEU A 260 -14.47 12.44 14.53
C LEU A 260 -13.49 11.65 13.66
N ASP A 261 -13.39 11.92 12.37
CA ASP A 261 -12.48 11.18 11.48
C ASP A 261 -11.04 11.72 11.58
N ALA A 262 -10.87 13.03 11.81
CA ALA A 262 -9.59 13.61 12.23
C ALA A 262 -9.16 13.11 13.63
N GLU A 263 -10.10 12.99 14.58
CA GLU A 263 -9.83 12.41 15.90
C GLU A 263 -9.37 10.95 15.79
N LYS A 264 -10.09 10.12 15.01
CA LYS A 264 -9.69 8.74 14.70
C LYS A 264 -8.30 8.69 14.05
N ALA A 265 -8.05 9.51 13.03
CA ALA A 265 -6.75 9.54 12.36
C ALA A 265 -5.61 9.87 13.32
N LYS A 266 -5.83 10.79 14.27
CA LYS A 266 -4.83 11.13 15.30
C LYS A 266 -4.67 10.06 16.38
N MET A 267 -5.75 9.40 16.79
CA MET A 267 -5.66 8.27 17.71
C MET A 267 -4.93 7.07 17.08
N ARG A 268 -5.12 6.76 15.78
CA ARG A 268 -4.34 5.71 15.09
C ARG A 268 -2.85 6.05 15.05
N GLN A 269 -2.48 7.26 14.60
CA GLN A 269 -1.08 7.73 14.58
C GLN A 269 -0.38 7.62 15.94
N TYR A 270 -1.11 7.82 17.03
CA TYR A 270 -0.60 7.69 18.40
C TYR A 270 -0.46 6.22 18.84
N LEU A 271 -1.46 5.37 18.55
CA LEU A 271 -1.39 3.91 18.78
C LEU A 271 -0.21 3.26 18.03
N ASP A 272 -0.02 3.62 16.76
CA ASP A 272 1.08 3.11 15.92
C ASP A 272 2.44 3.47 16.52
N TRP A 273 2.62 4.73 16.93
CA TRP A 273 3.84 5.20 17.59
C TRP A 273 4.10 4.51 18.94
N GLU A 274 3.06 4.33 19.76
CA GLU A 274 3.13 3.66 21.06
C GLU A 274 3.52 2.17 20.90
N MET A 275 3.00 1.49 19.87
CA MET A 275 3.41 0.12 19.52
C MET A 275 4.89 0.04 19.12
N VAL A 276 5.41 1.04 18.39
CA VAL A 276 6.84 1.14 18.07
C VAL A 276 7.67 1.32 19.34
N GLN A 277 7.24 2.16 20.30
CA GLN A 277 7.94 2.30 21.60
C GLN A 277 7.99 0.97 22.37
N THR A 278 6.86 0.26 22.50
CA THR A 278 6.83 -1.03 23.19
C THR A 278 7.68 -2.09 22.49
N THR A 279 7.70 -2.10 21.16
CA THR A 279 8.54 -3.03 20.38
C THR A 279 10.03 -2.77 20.62
N GLN A 280 10.45 -1.51 20.68
CA GLN A 280 11.83 -1.14 20.97
C GLN A 280 12.22 -1.48 22.42
N ALA A 281 11.38 -1.16 23.40
CA ALA A 281 11.60 -1.48 24.82
C ALA A 281 11.73 -3.00 25.06
N THR A 282 10.81 -3.80 24.50
CA THR A 282 10.83 -5.26 24.69
C THR A 282 12.00 -5.94 23.96
N ALA A 283 12.43 -5.40 22.80
CA ALA A 283 13.65 -5.84 22.13
C ALA A 283 14.92 -5.49 22.93
N ALA A 284 14.99 -4.29 23.54
CA ALA A 284 16.10 -3.88 24.40
C ALA A 284 16.22 -4.77 25.65
N ALA A 285 15.09 -5.06 26.31
CA ALA A 285 15.04 -5.97 27.46
C ALA A 285 15.50 -7.40 27.10
N ALA A 286 15.09 -7.92 25.93
CA ALA A 286 15.54 -9.22 25.43
C ALA A 286 17.07 -9.24 25.19
N ALA A 287 17.61 -8.21 24.51
CA ALA A 287 19.04 -8.10 24.25
C ALA A 287 19.88 -7.98 25.53
N ALA A 288 19.41 -7.22 26.53
CA ALA A 288 20.06 -7.08 27.83
C ALA A 288 20.13 -8.43 28.57
N ALA A 289 19.06 -9.23 28.54
CA ALA A 289 19.05 -10.56 29.14
C ALA A 289 20.03 -11.53 28.46
N THR A 290 20.17 -11.47 27.13
CA THR A 290 21.17 -12.28 26.39
C THR A 290 22.61 -11.89 26.77
N GLN A 291 22.89 -10.60 26.96
CA GLN A 291 24.22 -10.12 27.36
C GLN A 291 24.56 -10.43 28.82
N GLY A 292 23.56 -10.41 29.72
CA GLY A 292 23.74 -10.74 31.14
C GLY A 292 24.25 -12.17 31.39
N ALA A 293 24.01 -13.11 30.47
CA ALA A 293 24.44 -14.50 30.58
C ALA A 293 25.93 -14.74 30.27
N THR A 294 26.64 -13.78 29.65
CA THR A 294 28.00 -14.01 29.11
C THR A 294 29.12 -13.28 29.86
N HIS A 295 28.80 -12.29 30.70
CA HIS A 295 29.81 -11.43 31.31
C HIS A 295 30.25 -11.88 32.72
N HIS A 296 31.40 -12.56 32.78
CA HIS A 296 32.18 -12.66 34.01
C HIS A 296 32.86 -11.33 34.38
N HIS A 297 33.24 -11.20 35.65
CA HIS A 297 33.66 -9.94 36.29
C HIS A 297 34.86 -9.27 35.63
N ASN A 298 34.78 -7.95 35.44
CA ASN A 298 35.95 -7.10 35.19
C ASN A 298 35.66 -5.64 35.61
N HIS A 299 36.52 -5.04 36.44
CA HIS A 299 36.29 -3.72 37.05
C HIS A 299 36.68 -2.56 36.12
N ARG A 300 35.74 -1.64 35.85
CA ARG A 300 35.98 -0.36 35.16
C ARG A 300 35.04 0.74 35.69
N ASN A 301 35.12 0.95 36.99
CA ASN A 301 34.03 1.45 37.84
C ASN A 301 33.37 2.79 37.43
N GLN A 302 34.05 3.74 36.78
CA GLN A 302 33.41 5.02 36.38
C GLN A 302 32.58 4.91 35.08
N GLN A 303 33.12 4.33 34.00
CA GLN A 303 32.34 4.08 32.79
C GLN A 303 31.22 3.07 33.06
N GLN A 304 31.48 2.06 33.89
CA GLN A 304 30.44 1.13 34.35
C GLN A 304 29.37 1.83 35.19
N GLN A 305 29.70 2.81 36.05
CA GLN A 305 28.67 3.57 36.78
C GLN A 305 27.80 4.44 35.87
N GLN A 306 28.38 5.14 34.89
CA GLN A 306 27.57 5.90 33.92
C GLN A 306 26.71 4.98 33.04
N GLN A 307 27.26 3.86 32.56
CA GLN A 307 26.50 2.88 31.79
C GLN A 307 25.43 2.19 32.64
N GLN A 308 25.69 1.90 33.93
CA GLN A 308 24.68 1.37 34.84
C GLN A 308 23.59 2.39 35.15
N GLN A 309 23.90 3.69 35.30
CA GLN A 309 22.88 4.73 35.49
C GLN A 309 22.01 4.90 34.23
N GLN A 310 22.61 4.88 33.03
CA GLN A 310 21.85 4.90 31.78
C GLN A 310 21.00 3.64 31.59
N GLN A 311 21.55 2.45 31.86
CA GLN A 311 20.81 1.19 31.83
C GLN A 311 19.68 1.15 32.87
N GLN A 312 19.88 1.69 34.07
CA GLN A 312 18.83 1.76 35.10
C GLN A 312 17.70 2.71 34.71
N GLN A 313 18.02 3.89 34.14
CA GLN A 313 17.01 4.79 33.58
C GLN A 313 16.23 4.12 32.45
N GLN A 314 16.91 3.47 31.51
CA GLN A 314 16.29 2.82 30.37
C GLN A 314 15.40 1.64 30.79
N GLN A 315 15.91 0.71 31.62
CA GLN A 315 15.15 -0.42 32.20
C GLN A 315 13.93 0.02 33.02
N GLN A 316 13.94 1.23 33.59
CA GLN A 316 12.81 1.75 34.36
C GLN A 316 11.80 2.53 33.51
N GLN A 317 12.24 3.15 32.41
CA GLN A 317 11.33 3.68 31.39
C GLN A 317 10.63 2.55 30.63
N ASP A 318 11.33 1.45 30.32
CA ASP A 318 10.74 0.22 29.74
C ASP A 318 9.55 -0.32 30.56
N ARG A 319 9.60 -0.20 31.89
CA ARG A 319 8.54 -0.66 32.81
C ARG A 319 7.22 0.11 32.71
N LEU A 320 7.25 1.38 32.33
CA LEU A 320 6.02 2.18 32.17
C LEU A 320 5.40 2.04 30.78
N THR A 321 6.21 1.75 29.75
CA THR A 321 5.76 1.68 28.35
C THR A 321 4.63 0.66 28.13
N ILE A 322 4.73 -0.57 28.66
CA ILE A 322 3.66 -1.58 28.49
C ILE A 322 2.34 -1.16 29.16
N PRO A 323 2.30 -0.75 30.46
CA PRO A 323 1.10 -0.20 31.08
C PRO A 323 0.49 1.01 30.35
N LEU A 324 1.32 1.90 29.79
CA LEU A 324 0.85 3.08 29.06
C LEU A 324 0.21 2.70 27.72
N GLY A 325 0.83 1.82 26.93
CA GLY A 325 0.22 1.29 25.71
C GLY A 325 -1.09 0.54 25.96
N LEU A 326 -1.18 -0.21 27.07
CA LEU A 326 -2.44 -0.82 27.49
C LEU A 326 -3.50 0.23 27.91
N GLY A 327 -3.09 1.29 28.60
CA GLY A 327 -3.97 2.42 28.95
C GLY A 327 -4.49 3.20 27.73
N LEU A 328 -3.65 3.35 26.70
CA LEU A 328 -4.04 3.98 25.43
C LEU A 328 -5.01 3.09 24.64
N TYR A 329 -4.72 1.80 24.50
CA TYR A 329 -5.64 0.84 23.88
C TYR A 329 -6.97 0.73 24.65
N ALA A 330 -6.94 0.77 25.98
CA ALA A 330 -8.15 0.81 26.81
C ALA A 330 -9.02 2.04 26.53
N ARG A 331 -8.41 3.22 26.39
CA ARG A 331 -9.12 4.47 26.02
C ARG A 331 -9.65 4.44 24.59
N ALA A 332 -8.90 3.89 23.64
CA ALA A 332 -9.36 3.70 22.27
C ALA A 332 -10.60 2.79 22.20
N LEU A 333 -10.53 1.61 22.82
CA LEU A 333 -11.54 0.55 22.74
C LEU A 333 -12.74 0.73 23.68
N SER A 334 -12.65 1.60 24.69
CA SER A 334 -13.85 2.02 25.45
C SER A 334 -14.57 3.22 24.81
N GLY A 335 -13.95 3.89 23.83
CA GLY A 335 -14.45 5.13 23.22
C GLY A 335 -14.54 5.06 21.69
N ILE A 336 -13.78 5.92 21.01
CA ILE A 336 -13.93 6.23 19.57
C ILE A 336 -13.77 4.98 18.66
N PHE A 337 -13.08 3.94 19.14
CA PHE A 337 -12.82 2.68 18.44
C PHE A 337 -13.50 1.45 19.07
N ALA A 338 -14.52 1.64 19.92
CA ALA A 338 -15.31 0.53 20.47
C ALA A 338 -15.85 -0.41 19.36
N PHE A 339 -16.31 0.14 18.23
CA PHE A 339 -16.88 -0.61 17.11
C PHE A 339 -15.95 -0.65 15.87
N ASP A 340 -14.63 -0.58 16.05
CA ASP A 340 -13.63 -0.63 14.97
C ASP A 340 -12.82 -1.94 15.06
N ASP A 341 -13.11 -2.89 14.17
CA ASP A 341 -12.56 -4.24 14.26
C ASP A 341 -11.09 -4.35 13.82
N GLU A 342 -10.58 -3.37 13.06
CA GLU A 342 -9.15 -3.26 12.76
C GLU A 342 -8.37 -2.94 14.04
N ILE A 343 -8.82 -1.96 14.83
CA ILE A 343 -8.15 -1.58 16.10
C ILE A 343 -8.29 -2.68 17.17
N TRP A 344 -9.41 -3.41 17.22
CA TRP A 344 -9.51 -4.64 18.02
C TRP A 344 -8.50 -5.71 17.58
N ASN A 345 -8.33 -5.93 16.27
CA ASN A 345 -7.38 -6.90 15.74
C ASN A 345 -5.91 -6.48 15.96
N ASN A 346 -5.60 -5.19 15.96
CA ASN A 346 -4.27 -4.66 16.27
C ASN A 346 -3.95 -4.79 17.76
N CYS A 347 -4.91 -4.48 18.64
CA CYS A 347 -4.80 -4.74 20.08
C CYS A 347 -4.59 -6.25 20.37
N ALA A 348 -5.31 -7.12 19.66
CA ALA A 348 -5.13 -8.57 19.77
C ALA A 348 -3.70 -9.03 19.39
N VAL A 349 -3.12 -8.47 18.32
CA VAL A 349 -1.73 -8.74 17.93
C VAL A 349 -0.77 -8.26 19.02
N TYR A 350 -0.92 -7.01 19.47
CA TYR A 350 -0.12 -6.40 20.54
C TYR A 350 -0.12 -7.25 21.82
N LEU A 351 -1.30 -7.61 22.33
CA LEU A 351 -1.46 -8.47 23.49
C LEU A 351 -0.88 -9.88 23.28
N SER A 352 -1.07 -10.50 22.10
CA SER A 352 -0.52 -11.83 21.82
C SER A 352 1.02 -11.85 21.78
N THR A 353 1.64 -10.76 21.31
CA THR A 353 3.10 -10.56 21.30
C THR A 353 3.62 -10.41 22.73
N LEU A 354 2.98 -9.59 23.56
CA LEU A 354 3.32 -9.43 24.97
C LEU A 354 3.16 -10.74 25.75
N HIS A 355 2.10 -11.53 25.51
CA HIS A 355 1.94 -12.85 26.11
C HIS A 355 3.04 -13.84 25.69
N ARG A 356 3.48 -13.80 24.42
CA ARG A 356 4.60 -14.62 23.93
C ARG A 356 5.92 -14.24 24.61
N GLN A 357 6.17 -12.95 24.81
CA GLN A 357 7.33 -12.43 25.55
C GLN A 357 7.24 -12.78 27.05
N ALA A 358 6.05 -12.69 27.65
CA ALA A 358 5.81 -13.09 29.04
C ALA A 358 6.04 -14.59 29.29
N LYS A 359 5.66 -15.47 28.34
CA LYS A 359 6.00 -16.91 28.36
C LYS A 359 7.54 -17.14 28.39
N ALA A 360 8.35 -16.18 27.93
CA ALA A 360 9.83 -16.25 27.97
C ALA A 360 10.48 -15.55 29.18
N GLN A 361 9.88 -14.48 29.73
CA GLN A 361 10.39 -13.75 30.90
C GLN A 361 9.27 -13.32 31.87
N PRO A 362 8.69 -14.22 32.70
CA PRO A 362 7.50 -13.92 33.49
C PRO A 362 7.64 -12.70 34.43
N SER A 363 8.81 -12.52 35.05
CA SER A 363 9.09 -11.51 36.09
C SER A 363 8.92 -10.04 35.67
N LEU A 364 8.79 -9.76 34.37
CA LEU A 364 8.58 -8.40 33.83
C LEU A 364 7.12 -8.09 33.44
N TYR A 365 6.27 -9.10 33.25
CA TYR A 365 4.96 -8.92 32.59
C TYR A 365 3.75 -9.43 33.40
N THR A 366 3.92 -10.43 34.28
CA THR A 366 2.80 -11.21 34.84
C THR A 366 1.69 -10.42 35.56
N PRO A 367 1.92 -9.33 36.33
CA PRO A 367 0.83 -8.64 37.03
C PRO A 367 0.12 -7.55 36.20
N VAL A 368 0.35 -7.47 34.87
CA VAL A 368 -0.09 -6.34 34.03
C VAL A 368 -0.95 -6.76 32.83
N LEU A 369 -0.76 -7.96 32.27
CA LEU A 369 -1.43 -8.36 31.02
C LEU A 369 -2.89 -8.83 31.24
N PRO A 370 -3.87 -8.30 30.49
CA PRO A 370 -5.25 -8.83 30.49
C PRO A 370 -5.33 -10.26 29.96
N ASN A 371 -6.27 -11.05 30.46
CA ASN A 371 -6.57 -12.38 29.94
C ASN A 371 -7.04 -12.32 28.48
N MET A 372 -6.37 -13.06 27.58
CA MET A 372 -6.71 -13.11 26.16
C MET A 372 -8.14 -13.63 25.89
N LEU A 373 -8.65 -14.54 26.72
CA LEU A 373 -10.00 -15.10 26.54
C LEU A 373 -11.08 -14.04 26.79
N ASP A 374 -10.99 -13.37 27.94
CA ASP A 374 -11.92 -12.31 28.33
C ASP A 374 -11.84 -11.13 27.35
N PHE A 375 -10.62 -10.80 26.89
CA PHE A 375 -10.40 -9.83 25.81
C PHE A 375 -11.11 -10.22 24.51
N PHE A 376 -11.01 -11.48 24.05
CA PHE A 376 -11.69 -11.91 22.82
C PHE A 376 -13.21 -12.02 22.99
N GLN A 377 -13.70 -12.44 24.16
CA GLN A 377 -15.13 -12.40 24.49
C GLN A 377 -15.70 -10.98 24.44
N ARG A 378 -14.94 -9.99 24.94
CA ARG A 378 -15.27 -8.57 24.81
C ARG A 378 -15.22 -8.12 23.34
N ALA A 379 -14.13 -8.42 22.63
CA ALA A 379 -13.93 -8.02 21.23
C ALA A 379 -15.05 -8.53 20.30
N THR A 380 -15.54 -9.76 20.49
CA THR A 380 -16.61 -10.35 19.69
C THR A 380 -18.02 -9.91 20.09
N LYS A 381 -18.22 -9.39 21.32
CA LYS A 381 -19.43 -8.63 21.69
C LYS A 381 -19.51 -7.28 20.97
N HIS A 382 -18.38 -6.58 20.86
CA HIS A 382 -18.29 -5.27 20.20
C HIS A 382 -18.37 -5.37 18.67
N CYS A 383 -17.55 -6.24 18.06
CA CYS A 383 -17.43 -6.37 16.61
C CYS A 383 -17.85 -7.77 16.11
N PRO A 384 -19.13 -8.17 16.27
CA PRO A 384 -19.60 -9.51 15.95
C PRO A 384 -19.54 -9.88 14.45
N TRP A 385 -19.42 -8.90 13.56
CA TRP A 385 -19.17 -9.08 12.12
C TRP A 385 -17.74 -9.56 11.81
N SER A 386 -16.78 -9.36 12.71
CA SER A 386 -15.36 -9.65 12.46
C SER A 386 -15.01 -11.13 12.65
N GLY A 387 -15.08 -11.88 11.56
CA GLY A 387 -14.58 -13.26 11.49
C GLY A 387 -13.14 -13.46 12.01
N PRO A 388 -12.18 -12.55 11.73
CA PRO A 388 -10.85 -12.59 12.33
C PRO A 388 -10.87 -12.63 13.87
N LEU A 389 -11.72 -11.84 14.55
CA LEU A 389 -11.84 -11.87 16.01
C LEU A 389 -12.41 -13.20 16.51
N TRP A 390 -13.48 -13.71 15.91
CA TRP A 390 -14.04 -15.03 16.25
C TRP A 390 -13.05 -16.18 16.01
N SER A 391 -12.31 -16.14 14.91
CA SER A 391 -11.30 -17.16 14.58
C SER A 391 -10.17 -17.19 15.62
N ARG A 392 -9.72 -16.01 16.09
CA ARG A 392 -8.73 -15.87 17.15
C ARG A 392 -9.28 -16.27 18.52
N TYR A 393 -10.57 -16.03 18.80
CA TYR A 393 -11.21 -16.48 20.03
C TYR A 393 -11.22 -18.02 20.13
N ILE A 394 -11.65 -18.71 19.06
CA ILE A 394 -11.61 -20.19 18.96
C ILE A 394 -10.20 -20.73 19.20
N LEU A 395 -9.19 -20.17 18.53
CA LEU A 395 -7.79 -20.58 18.68
C LEU A 395 -7.22 -20.31 20.09
N THR A 396 -7.72 -19.28 20.78
CA THR A 396 -7.28 -18.95 22.15
C THR A 396 -7.93 -19.86 23.18
N ALA A 397 -9.20 -20.22 22.99
CA ALA A 397 -9.87 -21.24 23.79
C ALA A 397 -9.20 -22.63 23.63
N GLU A 398 -8.66 -22.91 22.43
CA GLU A 398 -7.86 -24.11 22.16
C GLU A 398 -6.48 -24.10 22.86
N ASP A 399 -5.68 -23.02 22.79
CA ASP A 399 -4.39 -22.89 23.55
C ASP A 399 -4.63 -22.97 25.08
N ALA A 400 -5.81 -22.51 25.54
CA ALA A 400 -6.24 -22.60 26.94
C ALA A 400 -6.82 -23.96 27.34
N GLY A 401 -6.93 -24.94 26.43
CA GLY A 401 -7.41 -26.29 26.73
C GLY A 401 -8.90 -26.37 27.11
N TRP A 402 -9.74 -25.47 26.58
CA TRP A 402 -11.19 -25.50 26.83
C TRP A 402 -11.85 -26.77 26.25
N SER A 403 -12.93 -27.20 26.88
CA SER A 403 -13.70 -28.37 26.42
C SER A 403 -14.38 -28.11 25.06
N PHE A 404 -14.61 -29.19 24.31
CA PHE A 404 -15.29 -29.15 23.01
C PHE A 404 -16.59 -28.32 23.04
N HIS A 405 -17.47 -28.60 24.01
CA HIS A 405 -18.74 -27.89 24.19
C HIS A 405 -18.56 -26.37 24.43
N ASN A 406 -17.49 -25.94 25.10
CA ASN A 406 -17.24 -24.51 25.32
C ASN A 406 -16.78 -23.83 24.01
N ILE A 407 -16.00 -24.51 23.17
CA ILE A 407 -15.55 -24.00 21.87
C ILE A 407 -16.70 -24.04 20.84
N GLU A 408 -17.53 -25.08 20.88
CA GLU A 408 -18.78 -25.20 20.12
C GLU A 408 -19.78 -24.08 20.49
N SER A 409 -19.87 -23.70 21.76
CA SER A 409 -20.64 -22.55 22.22
C SER A 409 -20.16 -21.23 21.58
N ILE A 410 -18.84 -21.05 21.40
CA ILE A 410 -18.27 -19.90 20.67
C ILE A 410 -18.72 -19.92 19.19
N LYS A 411 -18.65 -21.09 18.52
CA LYS A 411 -19.16 -21.25 17.14
C LYS A 411 -20.65 -20.90 17.06
N HIS A 412 -21.46 -21.38 18.00
CA HIS A 412 -22.89 -21.08 18.05
C HIS A 412 -23.15 -19.59 18.27
N ALA A 413 -22.46 -18.94 19.22
CA ALA A 413 -22.56 -17.51 19.45
C ALA A 413 -22.27 -16.71 18.16
N ALA A 414 -21.16 -17.00 17.48
CA ALA A 414 -20.82 -16.36 16.21
C ALA A 414 -21.93 -16.52 15.14
N THR A 415 -22.48 -17.73 14.99
CA THR A 415 -23.54 -17.99 14.00
C THR A 415 -24.90 -17.38 14.37
N ASN A 416 -25.22 -17.30 15.67
CA ASN A 416 -26.52 -16.83 16.16
C ASN A 416 -26.68 -15.31 16.06
N THR A 417 -25.58 -14.55 16.13
CA THR A 417 -25.61 -13.08 16.07
C THR A 417 -25.97 -12.52 14.68
N LYS A 418 -25.85 -13.32 13.61
CA LYS A 418 -26.25 -12.97 12.22
C LYS A 418 -25.61 -11.69 11.61
N ALA A 419 -24.61 -11.12 12.25
CA ALA A 419 -23.79 -10.01 11.70
C ALA A 419 -22.56 -10.50 10.89
N LEU A 420 -22.23 -11.79 10.97
CA LEU A 420 -20.98 -12.35 10.42
C LEU A 420 -20.88 -12.31 8.88
N ASP A 421 -21.99 -12.07 8.17
CA ASP A 421 -22.08 -11.83 6.73
C ASP A 421 -22.33 -10.36 6.34
N GLU A 422 -22.34 -9.42 7.28
CA GLU A 422 -22.60 -7.99 7.04
C GLU A 422 -21.57 -7.35 6.09
N HIS A 423 -20.31 -7.78 6.16
CA HIS A 423 -19.24 -7.36 5.24
C HIS A 423 -18.91 -8.46 4.22
N GLY A 424 -19.85 -9.38 3.96
CA GLY A 424 -19.72 -10.48 3.03
C GLY A 424 -19.16 -11.77 3.64
N MET A 425 -19.05 -12.81 2.81
CA MET A 425 -18.70 -14.17 3.25
C MET A 425 -17.27 -14.37 3.77
N ALA A 426 -16.41 -13.34 3.75
CA ALA A 426 -15.04 -13.44 4.24
C ALA A 426 -14.99 -13.81 5.73
N GLY A 427 -15.68 -13.03 6.59
CA GLY A 427 -15.70 -13.27 8.03
C GLY A 427 -16.34 -14.60 8.42
N VAL A 428 -17.40 -15.01 7.72
CA VAL A 428 -18.01 -16.34 7.85
C VAL A 428 -16.97 -17.43 7.61
N LEU A 429 -16.28 -17.38 6.46
CA LEU A 429 -15.27 -18.37 6.08
C LEU A 429 -14.07 -18.38 7.03
N ASP A 430 -13.65 -17.24 7.58
CA ASP A 430 -12.53 -17.17 8.53
C ASP A 430 -12.86 -17.86 9.87
N MET A 431 -14.06 -17.61 10.42
CA MET A 431 -14.55 -18.26 11.64
C MET A 431 -14.69 -19.77 11.43
N TYR A 432 -15.35 -20.21 10.35
CA TYR A 432 -15.47 -21.63 10.04
C TYR A 432 -14.10 -22.29 9.72
N THR A 433 -13.14 -21.57 9.13
CA THR A 433 -11.77 -22.09 8.93
C THR A 433 -11.08 -22.41 10.26
N ALA A 434 -11.26 -21.58 11.30
CA ALA A 434 -10.76 -21.88 12.64
C ALA A 434 -11.48 -23.06 13.30
N TRP A 435 -12.81 -23.12 13.23
CA TRP A 435 -13.62 -24.24 13.73
C TRP A 435 -13.24 -25.57 13.07
N CYS A 436 -13.20 -25.63 11.74
CA CYS A 436 -12.76 -26.80 10.99
C CYS A 436 -11.30 -27.20 11.30
N GLY A 437 -10.44 -26.21 11.53
CA GLY A 437 -9.06 -26.42 11.99
C GLY A 437 -8.98 -27.05 13.39
N PHE A 438 -9.81 -26.58 14.32
CA PHE A 438 -9.94 -27.13 15.67
C PHE A 438 -10.41 -28.59 15.62
N LEU A 439 -11.48 -28.89 14.88
CA LEU A 439 -11.96 -30.27 14.68
C LEU A 439 -10.85 -31.20 14.15
N LYS A 440 -10.11 -30.76 13.11
CA LYS A 440 -9.00 -31.54 12.55
C LYS A 440 -7.88 -31.75 13.57
N ARG A 441 -7.50 -30.72 14.34
CA ARG A 441 -6.46 -30.85 15.38
C ARG A 441 -6.91 -31.76 16.53
N THR A 442 -8.15 -31.64 17.00
CA THR A 442 -8.71 -32.52 18.03
C THR A 442 -8.66 -34.00 17.62
N ALA A 443 -9.02 -34.33 16.39
CA ALA A 443 -8.95 -35.69 15.85
C ALA A 443 -7.51 -36.17 15.51
N MET A 444 -6.52 -35.26 15.51
CA MET A 444 -5.09 -35.55 15.29
C MET A 444 -4.26 -35.65 16.59
N ASN A 445 -4.86 -35.40 17.74
CA ASN A 445 -4.17 -35.50 19.02
C ASN A 445 -3.66 -36.93 19.26
N PRO A 446 -2.49 -37.15 19.90
CA PRO A 446 -1.92 -38.49 20.07
C PRO A 446 -2.80 -39.49 20.83
N ASN A 447 -3.66 -38.99 21.72
CA ASN A 447 -4.70 -39.74 22.41
C ASN A 447 -6.07 -39.10 22.06
N PRO A 448 -6.68 -39.42 20.90
CA PRO A 448 -8.01 -38.92 20.57
C PRO A 448 -9.08 -39.70 21.35
N SER A 449 -10.26 -39.12 21.53
CA SER A 449 -11.44 -39.91 21.90
C SER A 449 -11.82 -40.82 20.73
N GLU A 450 -12.40 -41.99 20.98
CA GLU A 450 -12.81 -42.93 19.92
C GLU A 450 -13.76 -42.24 18.92
N ASP A 451 -14.74 -41.48 19.42
CA ASP A 451 -15.68 -40.69 18.61
C ASP A 451 -15.07 -39.44 17.93
N ALA A 452 -13.85 -39.01 18.29
CA ALA A 452 -13.33 -37.70 17.90
C ALA A 452 -13.16 -37.54 16.38
N ALA A 453 -12.84 -38.63 15.67
CA ALA A 453 -12.74 -38.63 14.22
C ALA A 453 -14.14 -38.55 13.55
N ASP A 454 -15.18 -39.12 14.16
CA ASP A 454 -16.54 -39.10 13.62
C ASP A 454 -17.22 -37.75 13.90
N VAL A 455 -17.02 -37.19 15.09
CA VAL A 455 -17.41 -35.81 15.43
C VAL A 455 -16.73 -34.79 14.51
N ALA A 456 -15.44 -34.97 14.21
CA ALA A 456 -14.73 -34.13 13.26
C ALA A 456 -15.28 -34.26 11.84
N GLU A 457 -15.57 -35.48 11.35
CA GLU A 457 -16.13 -35.69 10.01
C GLU A 457 -17.51 -35.03 9.86
N VAL A 458 -18.44 -35.28 10.81
CA VAL A 458 -19.77 -34.66 10.82
C VAL A 458 -19.68 -33.14 10.92
N GLY A 459 -18.83 -32.62 11.82
CA GLY A 459 -18.64 -31.17 12.00
C GLY A 459 -18.00 -30.46 10.79
N LEU A 460 -17.12 -31.15 10.04
CA LEU A 460 -16.52 -30.63 8.80
C LEU A 460 -17.52 -30.61 7.65
N LEU A 461 -18.37 -31.64 7.53
CA LEU A 461 -19.42 -31.68 6.51
C LEU A 461 -20.52 -30.65 6.80
N ALA A 462 -20.99 -30.56 8.05
CA ALA A 462 -21.95 -29.56 8.48
C ALA A 462 -21.44 -28.13 8.28
N ALA A 463 -20.14 -27.86 8.48
CA ALA A 463 -19.54 -26.56 8.22
C ALA A 463 -19.57 -26.16 6.73
N LEU A 464 -19.45 -27.11 5.80
CA LEU A 464 -19.58 -26.84 4.37
C LEU A 464 -21.02 -26.52 3.98
N GLU A 465 -21.99 -27.27 4.52
CA GLU A 465 -23.42 -27.04 4.30
C GLU A 465 -23.89 -25.70 4.90
N ASP A 466 -23.45 -25.40 6.13
CA ASP A 466 -23.62 -24.09 6.77
C ASP A 466 -23.11 -22.97 5.83
N VAL A 467 -21.83 -23.02 5.42
CA VAL A 467 -21.23 -21.99 4.56
C VAL A 467 -21.94 -21.85 3.21
N GLU A 468 -22.44 -22.93 2.62
CA GLU A 468 -23.24 -22.86 1.40
C GLU A 468 -24.62 -22.20 1.63
N LEU A 469 -25.25 -22.44 2.78
CA LEU A 469 -26.51 -21.78 3.19
C LEU A 469 -26.29 -20.28 3.48
N TRP A 470 -25.21 -19.89 4.16
CA TRP A 470 -24.87 -18.48 4.38
C TRP A 470 -24.59 -17.77 3.03
N GLY A 471 -23.83 -18.39 2.13
CA GLY A 471 -23.57 -17.86 0.80
C GLY A 471 -24.83 -17.68 -0.05
N LYS A 472 -25.73 -18.67 -0.04
CA LYS A 472 -27.06 -18.58 -0.69
C LYS A 472 -27.99 -17.56 -0.03
N ARG A 473 -27.90 -17.34 1.29
CA ARG A 473 -28.68 -16.32 1.99
C ARG A 473 -28.32 -14.92 1.50
N LEU A 474 -27.02 -14.62 1.42
CA LEU A 474 -26.53 -13.29 1.04
C LEU A 474 -26.60 -13.03 -0.48
N TYR A 475 -26.14 -13.98 -1.30
CA TYR A 475 -25.98 -13.78 -2.76
C TYR A 475 -26.99 -14.54 -3.63
N LYS A 476 -27.86 -15.39 -3.04
CA LYS A 476 -28.83 -16.23 -3.78
C LYS A 476 -28.14 -17.04 -4.88
N ASP A 477 -28.74 -17.10 -6.07
CA ASP A 477 -28.21 -17.83 -7.23
C ASP A 477 -26.89 -17.26 -7.80
N ALA A 478 -26.43 -16.11 -7.30
CA ALA A 478 -25.13 -15.55 -7.67
C ALA A 478 -23.96 -16.10 -6.82
N TYR A 479 -24.23 -16.90 -5.78
CA TYR A 479 -23.17 -17.55 -4.99
C TYR A 479 -22.46 -18.65 -5.79
N GLN A 480 -21.13 -18.59 -5.87
CA GLN A 480 -20.31 -19.51 -6.67
C GLN A 480 -19.37 -20.41 -5.83
N GLY A 481 -19.41 -20.29 -4.49
CA GLY A 481 -18.49 -20.97 -3.56
C GLY A 481 -17.28 -20.12 -3.15
N ASP A 482 -16.41 -20.65 -2.28
CA ASP A 482 -15.13 -20.02 -1.93
C ASP A 482 -14.10 -20.26 -3.06
N PRO A 483 -13.56 -19.20 -3.72
CA PRO A 483 -12.50 -19.35 -4.72
C PRO A 483 -11.23 -20.05 -4.18
N ASN A 484 -11.00 -20.00 -2.87
CA ASN A 484 -9.85 -20.59 -2.19
C ASN A 484 -10.13 -21.96 -1.55
N PHE A 485 -11.36 -22.48 -1.67
CA PHE A 485 -11.79 -23.83 -1.23
C PHE A 485 -11.26 -24.22 0.16
N ARG A 486 -11.34 -23.27 1.12
CA ARG A 486 -10.59 -23.34 2.38
C ARG A 486 -11.05 -24.48 3.28
N LEU A 487 -12.36 -24.66 3.43
CA LEU A 487 -12.95 -25.71 4.25
C LEU A 487 -12.77 -27.07 3.57
N GLU A 488 -12.95 -27.15 2.24
CA GLU A 488 -12.77 -28.37 1.45
C GLU A 488 -11.32 -28.86 1.51
N ARG A 489 -10.34 -27.94 1.53
CA ARG A 489 -8.93 -28.27 1.74
C ARG A 489 -8.67 -28.87 3.12
N ILE A 490 -9.30 -28.35 4.18
CA ILE A 490 -9.22 -28.93 5.53
C ILE A 490 -9.86 -30.32 5.55
N LEU A 491 -11.04 -30.50 4.96
CA LEU A 491 -11.74 -31.78 4.88
C LEU A 491 -10.94 -32.83 4.09
N ILE A 492 -10.39 -32.48 2.93
CA ILE A 492 -9.53 -33.37 2.14
C ILE A 492 -8.29 -33.78 2.92
N GLN A 493 -7.67 -32.83 3.63
CA GLN A 493 -6.51 -33.11 4.44
C GLN A 493 -6.87 -34.00 5.65
N PHE A 494 -8.02 -33.79 6.29
CA PHE A 494 -8.57 -34.66 7.33
C PHE A 494 -8.85 -36.09 6.83
N LEU A 495 -9.53 -36.24 5.69
CA LEU A 495 -9.78 -37.54 5.06
C LEU A 495 -8.48 -38.26 4.71
N THR A 496 -7.46 -37.52 4.23
CA THR A 496 -6.15 -38.06 3.86
C THR A 496 -5.31 -38.50 5.07
N GLU A 497 -5.26 -37.67 6.13
CA GLU A 497 -4.28 -37.81 7.21
C GLU A 497 -4.84 -38.45 8.49
N VAL A 498 -6.16 -38.39 8.72
CA VAL A 498 -6.82 -38.94 9.92
C VAL A 498 -7.60 -40.20 9.59
N LYS A 499 -8.57 -40.13 8.66
CA LYS A 499 -9.38 -41.28 8.23
C LYS A 499 -8.62 -42.23 7.29
N VAL A 500 -7.55 -41.74 6.65
CA VAL A 500 -6.74 -42.44 5.64
C VAL A 500 -7.57 -42.88 4.41
N ASP A 501 -8.74 -42.26 4.18
CA ASP A 501 -9.58 -42.52 3.02
C ASP A 501 -9.19 -41.63 1.84
N ILE A 502 -8.21 -42.14 1.10
CA ILE A 502 -7.68 -41.54 -0.13
C ILE A 502 -8.75 -41.54 -1.24
N GLU A 503 -9.74 -42.44 -1.22
CA GLU A 503 -10.78 -42.51 -2.25
C GLU A 503 -11.89 -41.49 -2.00
N ALA A 504 -12.35 -41.31 -0.76
CA ALA A 504 -13.22 -40.20 -0.38
C ALA A 504 -12.56 -38.85 -0.66
N ALA A 505 -11.29 -38.65 -0.28
CA ALA A 505 -10.55 -37.42 -0.58
C ALA A 505 -10.46 -37.15 -2.10
N ARG A 506 -10.18 -38.18 -2.91
CA ARG A 506 -10.19 -38.08 -4.39
C ARG A 506 -11.59 -37.80 -4.95
N ASN A 507 -12.64 -38.35 -4.34
CA ASN A 507 -14.03 -38.09 -4.72
C ASN A 507 -14.43 -36.63 -4.42
N HIS A 508 -13.95 -36.03 -3.33
CA HIS A 508 -14.13 -34.61 -3.04
C HIS A 508 -13.43 -33.71 -4.07
N TRP A 509 -12.16 -33.99 -4.43
CA TRP A 509 -11.48 -33.30 -5.54
C TRP A 509 -12.26 -33.41 -6.86
N ASN A 510 -12.73 -34.62 -7.20
CA ASN A 510 -13.51 -34.86 -8.41
C ASN A 510 -14.87 -34.14 -8.39
N ARG A 511 -15.53 -34.01 -7.22
CA ARG A 511 -16.76 -33.23 -7.04
C ARG A 511 -16.50 -31.75 -7.31
N MET A 512 -15.50 -31.16 -6.66
CA MET A 512 -15.11 -29.76 -6.87
C MET A 512 -14.74 -29.46 -8.33
N SER A 513 -14.08 -30.40 -9.04
CA SER A 513 -13.69 -30.21 -10.44
C SER A 513 -14.87 -30.07 -11.43
N ARG A 514 -16.13 -30.20 -10.96
CA ARG A 514 -17.36 -29.94 -11.72
C ARG A 514 -17.90 -28.51 -11.55
N HIS A 515 -17.48 -27.79 -10.50
CA HIS A 515 -17.92 -26.42 -10.26
C HIS A 515 -17.14 -25.46 -11.16
N SER A 516 -17.85 -24.61 -11.91
CA SER A 516 -17.27 -23.74 -12.94
C SER A 516 -16.22 -22.76 -12.39
N LEU A 517 -16.40 -22.26 -11.17
CA LEU A 517 -15.43 -21.38 -10.50
C LEU A 517 -14.07 -22.08 -10.32
N LEU A 518 -14.05 -23.21 -9.64
CA LEU A 518 -12.84 -23.97 -9.33
C LEU A 518 -12.22 -24.62 -10.57
N ALA A 519 -13.04 -25.17 -11.47
CA ALA A 519 -12.58 -25.78 -12.72
C ALA A 519 -11.88 -24.78 -13.66
N ASN A 520 -12.17 -23.48 -13.53
CA ASN A 520 -11.52 -22.42 -14.31
C ASN A 520 -10.25 -21.86 -13.65
N SER A 521 -9.86 -22.31 -12.45
CA SER A 521 -8.67 -21.81 -11.74
C SER A 521 -7.47 -22.76 -11.83
N TYR A 522 -6.33 -22.24 -12.28
CA TYR A 522 -5.06 -22.98 -12.28
C TYR A 522 -4.64 -23.37 -10.86
N ASN A 523 -4.98 -22.56 -9.85
CA ASN A 523 -4.63 -22.80 -8.46
C ASN A 523 -5.31 -24.09 -7.93
N PHE A 524 -6.60 -24.27 -8.23
CA PHE A 524 -7.33 -25.50 -7.91
C PHE A 524 -6.66 -26.74 -8.53
N TRP A 525 -6.40 -26.72 -9.84
CA TRP A 525 -5.78 -27.83 -10.55
C TRP A 525 -4.35 -28.12 -10.07
N LEU A 526 -3.58 -27.09 -9.71
CA LEU A 526 -2.23 -27.25 -9.17
C LEU A 526 -2.24 -27.89 -7.78
N ASN A 527 -3.16 -27.48 -6.89
CA ASN A 527 -3.30 -28.10 -5.56
C ASN A 527 -3.75 -29.57 -5.66
N TYR A 528 -4.70 -29.89 -6.55
CA TYR A 528 -5.13 -31.26 -6.78
C TYR A 528 -3.97 -32.13 -7.35
N TYR A 529 -3.21 -31.60 -8.30
CA TYR A 529 -2.00 -32.27 -8.81
C TYR A 529 -0.96 -32.53 -7.72
N LEU A 530 -0.65 -31.53 -6.88
CA LEU A 530 0.30 -31.67 -5.78
C LEU A 530 -0.16 -32.72 -4.76
N TRP A 531 -1.46 -32.77 -4.45
CA TRP A 531 -2.03 -33.80 -3.59
C TRP A 531 -1.88 -35.21 -4.18
N GLU A 532 -2.25 -35.44 -5.45
CA GLU A 532 -2.05 -36.76 -6.10
C GLU A 532 -0.56 -37.15 -6.15
N MET A 533 0.36 -36.18 -6.27
CA MET A 533 1.81 -36.45 -6.21
C MET A 533 2.29 -36.86 -4.81
N VAL A 534 1.77 -36.25 -3.74
CA VAL A 534 2.04 -36.67 -2.36
C VAL A 534 1.52 -38.09 -2.12
N ILE A 535 0.27 -38.37 -2.52
CA ILE A 535 -0.33 -39.72 -2.45
C ILE A 535 0.48 -40.76 -3.25
N CYS A 536 0.95 -40.40 -4.44
CA CYS A 536 1.78 -41.30 -5.26
C CYS A 536 3.18 -41.55 -4.65
N ALA A 537 3.70 -40.62 -3.84
CA ALA A 537 4.97 -40.76 -3.14
C ALA A 537 4.86 -41.54 -1.82
N SER A 538 3.74 -41.43 -1.11
CA SER A 538 3.47 -42.14 0.16
C SER A 538 2.90 -43.55 -0.04
N GLY A 539 2.28 -43.84 -1.19
CA GLY A 539 1.69 -45.14 -1.50
C GLY A 539 2.68 -46.31 -1.35
N PRO A 540 2.22 -47.47 -0.84
CA PRO A 540 3.11 -48.59 -0.51
C PRO A 540 3.82 -49.12 -1.77
N ARG A 541 5.16 -49.07 -1.75
CA ARG A 541 6.00 -49.75 -2.75
C ARG A 541 5.79 -51.25 -2.60
N SER A 542 4.99 -51.83 -3.50
CA SER A 542 4.60 -53.24 -3.44
C SER A 542 5.82 -54.17 -3.39
N LEU A 543 6.11 -54.68 -2.19
CA LEU A 543 6.98 -55.84 -1.98
C LEU A 543 6.20 -57.08 -2.38
N SER A 544 6.02 -57.26 -3.70
CA SER A 544 5.48 -58.50 -4.25
C SER A 544 6.38 -59.66 -3.85
N SER A 545 5.81 -60.67 -3.20
CA SER A 545 6.52 -61.83 -2.64
C SER A 545 6.95 -62.86 -3.70
N THR A 546 7.03 -62.47 -4.97
CA THR A 546 7.44 -63.33 -6.09
C THR A 546 8.53 -62.64 -6.90
N PRO A 547 9.77 -63.17 -6.93
CA PRO A 547 10.85 -62.55 -7.69
C PRO A 547 10.63 -62.74 -9.20
N PRO A 548 10.53 -61.66 -10.01
CA PRO A 548 10.51 -61.78 -11.45
C PRO A 548 11.87 -62.28 -11.96
N ALA A 549 11.86 -63.14 -12.97
CA ALA A 549 13.06 -63.71 -13.55
C ALA A 549 13.98 -62.64 -14.17
N SER A 550 15.28 -62.91 -14.18
CA SER A 550 16.34 -61.95 -14.47
C SER A 550 16.24 -61.29 -15.85
N SER A 551 15.94 -59.99 -15.86
CA SER A 551 16.34 -59.06 -16.91
C SER A 551 16.86 -57.77 -16.27
N ALA A 552 17.76 -57.07 -16.95
CA ALA A 552 18.67 -56.13 -16.27
C ALA A 552 18.07 -54.73 -16.02
N GLY A 553 18.20 -54.27 -14.77
CA GLY A 553 18.62 -52.88 -14.53
C GLY A 553 17.59 -51.75 -14.62
N ALA A 554 16.29 -52.00 -14.41
CA ALA A 554 15.29 -50.93 -14.30
C ALA A 554 14.54 -50.96 -12.95
N LYS A 555 14.81 -49.97 -12.08
CA LYS A 555 13.92 -49.66 -10.94
C LYS A 555 12.72 -48.87 -11.46
N THR A 556 11.76 -49.56 -12.07
CA THR A 556 10.53 -48.95 -12.60
C THR A 556 9.65 -48.44 -11.46
N ALA A 557 9.86 -47.20 -11.04
CA ALA A 557 8.85 -46.45 -10.32
C ALA A 557 7.58 -46.42 -11.18
N ARG A 558 6.44 -46.79 -10.60
CA ARG A 558 5.15 -46.74 -11.30
C ARG A 558 4.89 -45.27 -11.69
N PRO A 559 4.65 -44.95 -12.97
CA PRO A 559 4.42 -43.56 -13.36
C PRO A 559 3.17 -43.02 -12.64
N PRO A 560 3.18 -41.74 -12.22
CA PRO A 560 2.09 -41.09 -11.47
C PRO A 560 0.91 -40.73 -12.37
N THR A 561 0.31 -41.73 -13.01
CA THR A 561 -0.70 -41.57 -14.07
C THR A 561 -1.96 -40.84 -13.64
N LEU A 562 -2.32 -40.89 -12.35
CA LEU A 562 -3.42 -40.10 -11.80
C LEU A 562 -3.10 -38.60 -11.82
N ALA A 563 -1.91 -38.19 -11.38
CA ALA A 563 -1.44 -36.81 -11.45
C ALA A 563 -1.33 -36.32 -12.91
N THR A 564 -0.85 -37.18 -13.81
CA THR A 564 -0.86 -36.95 -15.27
C THR A 564 -2.29 -36.69 -15.78
N SER A 565 -3.28 -37.46 -15.32
CA SER A 565 -4.70 -37.26 -15.69
C SER A 565 -5.30 -35.96 -15.13
N VAL A 566 -4.82 -35.47 -13.97
CA VAL A 566 -5.26 -34.18 -13.40
C VAL A 566 -4.82 -33.02 -14.29
N LEU A 567 -3.55 -33.02 -14.70
CA LEU A 567 -3.01 -31.98 -15.60
C LEU A 567 -3.63 -32.04 -17.00
N GLN A 568 -3.92 -33.23 -17.52
CA GLN A 568 -4.66 -33.38 -18.78
C GLN A 568 -6.11 -32.85 -18.67
N ARG A 569 -6.81 -33.11 -17.57
CA ARG A 569 -8.15 -32.54 -17.31
C ARG A 569 -8.11 -31.02 -17.19
N ALA A 570 -7.09 -30.47 -16.53
CA ALA A 570 -6.89 -29.02 -16.43
C ALA A 570 -6.71 -28.37 -17.82
N LEU A 571 -5.85 -28.93 -18.68
CA LEU A 571 -5.63 -28.41 -20.04
C LEU A 571 -6.81 -28.62 -21.00
N ALA A 572 -7.79 -29.47 -20.66
CA ALA A 572 -9.05 -29.58 -21.40
C ALA A 572 -10.00 -28.40 -21.14
N GLN A 573 -9.80 -27.62 -20.05
CA GLN A 573 -10.65 -26.49 -19.69
C GLN A 573 -10.36 -25.27 -20.56
N LYS A 574 -11.26 -24.98 -21.50
CA LYS A 574 -11.14 -23.87 -22.48
C LYS A 574 -11.20 -22.48 -21.84
N THR A 575 -11.73 -22.40 -20.63
CA THR A 575 -11.99 -21.18 -19.85
C THR A 575 -11.01 -20.95 -18.71
N LEU A 576 -10.00 -21.83 -18.55
CA LEU A 576 -8.91 -21.70 -17.58
C LEU A 576 -8.25 -20.31 -17.64
N ASP A 577 -7.93 -19.78 -16.46
CA ASP A 577 -7.36 -18.45 -16.21
C ASP A 577 -5.89 -18.31 -16.63
N TRP A 578 -5.01 -19.18 -16.12
CA TRP A 578 -3.57 -19.15 -16.36
C TRP A 578 -3.05 -20.50 -16.89
N PRO A 579 -3.47 -20.91 -18.11
CA PRO A 579 -3.13 -22.20 -18.69
C PRO A 579 -1.62 -22.40 -18.89
N GLU A 580 -0.84 -21.32 -19.07
CA GLU A 580 0.62 -21.38 -19.18
C GLU A 580 1.27 -22.18 -18.05
N ARG A 581 0.87 -21.95 -16.78
CA ARG A 581 1.49 -22.65 -15.65
C ARG A 581 1.18 -24.14 -15.62
N ILE A 582 -0.04 -24.52 -16.01
CA ILE A 582 -0.40 -25.93 -16.13
C ILE A 582 0.37 -26.57 -17.29
N MET A 583 0.61 -25.86 -18.40
CA MET A 583 1.45 -26.35 -19.50
C MET A 583 2.92 -26.54 -19.06
N GLU A 584 3.50 -25.60 -18.31
CA GLU A 584 4.85 -25.74 -17.73
C GLU A 584 4.96 -26.96 -16.81
N VAL A 585 4.06 -27.06 -15.83
CA VAL A 585 4.05 -28.16 -14.85
C VAL A 585 3.81 -29.50 -15.55
N TYR A 586 2.95 -29.56 -16.57
CA TYR A 586 2.68 -30.78 -17.34
C TYR A 586 3.90 -31.25 -18.15
N LEU A 587 4.65 -30.34 -18.79
CA LEU A 587 5.90 -30.72 -19.46
C LEU A 587 6.98 -31.15 -18.47
N GLN A 588 7.14 -30.45 -17.34
CA GLN A 588 8.12 -30.82 -16.32
C GLN A 588 7.80 -32.18 -15.70
N HIS A 589 6.53 -32.43 -15.38
CA HIS A 589 6.02 -33.69 -14.86
C HIS A 589 6.25 -34.85 -15.85
N CYS A 590 5.85 -34.67 -17.11
CA CYS A 590 6.05 -35.72 -18.11
C CYS A 590 7.53 -35.96 -18.47
N ASN A 591 8.40 -34.95 -18.33
CA ASN A 591 9.84 -35.08 -18.50
C ASN A 591 10.51 -35.85 -17.35
N ASP A 592 10.05 -35.65 -16.11
CA ASP A 592 10.69 -36.21 -14.92
C ASP A 592 10.12 -37.58 -14.48
N TYR A 593 8.88 -37.94 -14.87
CA TYR A 593 8.19 -39.13 -14.35
C TYR A 593 7.49 -40.05 -15.38
N GLU A 594 7.27 -39.63 -16.63
CA GLU A 594 6.46 -40.38 -17.61
C GLU A 594 7.29 -40.96 -18.76
N GLN A 595 6.66 -41.79 -19.59
CA GLN A 595 7.29 -42.39 -20.77
C GLN A 595 7.36 -41.42 -21.97
N PRO A 596 8.31 -41.61 -22.92
CA PRO A 596 8.49 -40.71 -24.06
C PRO A 596 7.23 -40.48 -24.91
N ASP A 597 6.37 -41.48 -25.06
CA ASP A 597 5.10 -41.33 -25.80
C ASP A 597 4.12 -40.38 -25.10
N THR A 598 4.03 -40.46 -23.76
CA THR A 598 3.27 -39.51 -22.93
C THR A 598 3.85 -38.10 -23.04
N LEU A 599 5.18 -37.97 -23.06
CA LEU A 599 5.86 -36.68 -23.22
C LEU A 599 5.66 -36.08 -24.62
N HIS A 600 5.70 -36.89 -25.68
CA HIS A 600 5.34 -36.46 -27.03
C HIS A 600 3.88 -35.97 -27.09
N TYR A 601 2.94 -36.72 -26.52
CA TYR A 601 1.54 -36.29 -26.42
C TYR A 601 1.38 -34.99 -25.61
N ALA A 602 2.18 -34.81 -24.55
CA ALA A 602 2.18 -33.59 -23.74
C ALA A 602 2.70 -32.38 -24.54
N LEU A 603 3.83 -32.50 -25.24
CA LEU A 603 4.37 -31.47 -26.13
C LEU A 603 3.37 -31.07 -27.23
N ASP A 604 2.72 -32.07 -27.84
CA ASP A 604 1.76 -31.87 -28.92
C ASP A 604 0.47 -31.19 -28.40
N THR A 605 0.04 -31.53 -27.18
CA THR A 605 -1.09 -30.90 -26.48
C THR A 605 -0.76 -29.45 -26.10
N VAL A 606 0.40 -29.19 -25.51
CA VAL A 606 0.86 -27.85 -25.14
C VAL A 606 1.01 -26.94 -26.36
N HIS A 607 1.55 -27.45 -27.48
CA HIS A 607 1.64 -26.69 -28.72
C HIS A 607 0.25 -26.31 -29.28
N LYS A 608 -0.73 -27.22 -29.23
CA LYS A 608 -2.12 -26.93 -29.62
C LYS A 608 -2.75 -25.90 -28.69
N THR A 609 -2.64 -26.06 -27.38
CA THR A 609 -3.20 -25.15 -26.37
C THR A 609 -2.58 -23.76 -26.43
N ARG A 610 -1.25 -23.62 -26.52
CA ARG A 610 -0.55 -22.32 -26.62
C ARG A 610 -1.03 -21.52 -27.86
N ARG A 611 -1.29 -22.19 -28.99
CA ARG A 611 -1.87 -21.56 -30.19
C ARG A 611 -3.33 -21.12 -30.00
N LEU A 612 -4.13 -21.88 -29.25
CA LEU A 612 -5.51 -21.49 -28.91
C LEU A 612 -5.56 -20.31 -27.94
N VAL A 613 -4.70 -20.30 -26.91
CA VAL A 613 -4.59 -19.20 -25.93
C VAL A 613 -4.10 -17.92 -26.61
N ALA A 614 -3.08 -17.99 -27.47
CA ALA A 614 -2.63 -16.84 -28.25
C ALA A 614 -3.75 -16.27 -29.14
N LYS A 615 -4.52 -17.15 -29.82
CA LYS A 615 -5.69 -16.73 -30.63
C LYS A 615 -6.84 -16.16 -29.80
N ARG A 616 -7.01 -16.63 -28.55
CA ARG A 616 -7.98 -16.08 -27.58
C ARG A 616 -7.56 -14.69 -27.13
N ARG A 617 -6.34 -14.52 -26.60
CA ARG A 617 -5.83 -13.20 -26.16
C ARG A 617 -5.80 -12.17 -27.30
N ALA A 618 -5.41 -12.57 -28.51
CA ALA A 618 -5.44 -11.69 -29.69
C ALA A 618 -6.87 -11.26 -30.11
N ARG A 619 -7.89 -12.09 -29.86
CA ARG A 619 -9.30 -11.72 -30.06
C ARG A 619 -9.80 -10.82 -28.93
N GLU A 620 -9.39 -11.09 -27.70
CA GLU A 620 -9.78 -10.31 -26.52
C GLU A 620 -9.19 -8.89 -26.57
N SER A 621 -7.92 -8.73 -26.97
CA SER A 621 -7.30 -7.41 -27.16
C SER A 621 -7.91 -6.64 -28.34
N ALA A 622 -8.19 -7.30 -29.48
CA ALA A 622 -8.90 -6.67 -30.60
C ALA A 622 -10.35 -6.27 -30.24
N ALA A 623 -11.03 -7.06 -29.40
CA ALA A 623 -12.37 -6.73 -28.91
C ALA A 623 -12.36 -5.60 -27.87
N ALA A 624 -11.27 -5.44 -27.11
CA ALA A 624 -11.06 -4.34 -26.18
C ALA A 624 -10.75 -3.03 -26.92
N SER A 625 -9.83 -3.04 -27.90
CA SER A 625 -9.53 -1.85 -28.71
C SER A 625 -10.75 -1.37 -29.50
N ALA A 626 -11.53 -2.30 -30.07
CA ALA A 626 -12.79 -1.95 -30.74
C ALA A 626 -13.85 -1.38 -29.78
N ALA A 627 -13.91 -1.83 -28.52
CA ALA A 627 -14.81 -1.26 -27.51
C ALA A 627 -14.40 0.15 -27.10
N TYR A 628 -13.09 0.37 -26.89
CA TYR A 628 -12.54 1.69 -26.58
C TYR A 628 -12.83 2.70 -27.69
N THR A 629 -12.57 2.35 -28.96
CA THR A 629 -12.89 3.19 -30.12
C THR A 629 -14.39 3.48 -30.24
N ALA A 630 -15.25 2.48 -30.00
CA ALA A 630 -16.70 2.69 -30.03
C ALA A 630 -17.19 3.64 -28.93
N GLN A 631 -16.62 3.58 -27.72
CA GLN A 631 -16.92 4.54 -26.65
C GLN A 631 -16.47 5.96 -27.01
N THR A 632 -15.36 6.14 -27.72
CA THR A 632 -14.88 7.48 -28.12
C THR A 632 -15.71 8.13 -29.24
N GLN A 633 -16.63 7.40 -29.89
CA GLN A 633 -17.43 7.90 -31.01
C GLN A 633 -18.87 8.30 -30.63
N VAL A 634 -19.31 8.01 -29.39
CA VAL A 634 -20.69 8.28 -28.94
C VAL A 634 -20.85 9.65 -28.25
N GLU A 635 -19.75 10.28 -27.82
CA GLU A 635 -19.78 11.60 -27.14
C GLU A 635 -19.86 12.80 -28.11
N THR A 636 -20.01 12.59 -29.42
CA THR A 636 -19.89 13.67 -30.43
C THR A 636 -20.96 13.68 -31.54
N GLU A 637 -22.25 13.71 -31.20
CA GLU A 637 -23.28 14.36 -32.05
C GLU A 637 -24.32 15.12 -31.19
N PRO A 638 -24.88 16.26 -31.66
CA PRO A 638 -25.82 17.09 -30.91
C PRO A 638 -27.30 16.70 -31.15
N ALA A 639 -28.19 17.13 -30.25
CA ALA A 639 -29.63 16.85 -30.32
C ALA A 639 -30.49 18.11 -30.55
N GLU A 640 -31.52 18.00 -31.39
CA GLU A 640 -32.62 18.96 -31.51
C GLU A 640 -33.96 18.27 -31.77
N ASN A 641 -35.05 18.84 -31.23
CA ASN A 641 -36.48 18.54 -31.49
C ASN A 641 -36.96 17.12 -31.07
N GLN A 642 -38.18 16.92 -30.52
CA GLN A 642 -39.27 17.84 -30.15
C GLN A 642 -40.08 17.25 -28.98
N ALA A 643 -41.00 18.02 -28.38
CA ALA A 643 -41.74 17.64 -27.16
C ALA A 643 -43.24 17.41 -27.40
N THR A 644 -43.92 16.59 -26.56
CA THR A 644 -45.10 16.99 -25.74
C THR A 644 -45.73 15.87 -24.88
N THR A 645 -46.17 16.24 -23.66
CA THR A 645 -47.35 15.76 -22.88
C THR A 645 -47.56 14.31 -22.37
N ASN A 646 -47.45 14.19 -21.03
CA ASN A 646 -48.51 13.76 -20.06
C ASN A 646 -48.74 12.29 -19.61
N SER A 647 -49.15 12.21 -18.31
CA SER A 647 -49.94 11.18 -17.58
C SER A 647 -49.35 9.79 -17.24
N ALA A 648 -48.72 9.71 -16.06
CA ALA A 648 -49.10 8.94 -14.86
C ALA A 648 -49.54 7.44 -14.90
N GLN A 649 -49.09 6.69 -13.87
CA GLN A 649 -49.63 5.42 -13.32
C GLN A 649 -49.53 4.14 -14.19
N ASP A 650 -49.40 2.92 -13.66
CA ASP A 650 -48.88 2.42 -12.36
C ASP A 650 -48.54 0.90 -12.45
N THR A 651 -47.66 0.40 -11.59
CA THR A 651 -47.40 -1.02 -11.25
C THR A 651 -46.90 -2.06 -12.30
N THR A 652 -46.20 -3.06 -11.77
CA THR A 652 -45.87 -4.40 -12.32
C THR A 652 -44.83 -4.58 -13.44
N ALA A 653 -43.91 -5.51 -13.16
CA ALA A 653 -43.11 -6.31 -14.10
C ALA A 653 -43.60 -7.78 -13.99
N PRO A 654 -43.10 -8.79 -14.76
CA PRO A 654 -41.95 -8.76 -15.68
C PRO A 654 -42.15 -9.45 -17.05
N ASN A 655 -41.23 -9.18 -17.99
CA ASN A 655 -40.45 -10.25 -18.62
C ASN A 655 -39.25 -9.71 -19.44
N SER A 656 -38.22 -10.55 -19.58
CA SER A 656 -37.00 -10.36 -20.38
C SER A 656 -36.74 -11.69 -21.13
N PRO A 657 -35.97 -11.78 -22.24
CA PRO A 657 -34.59 -11.27 -22.29
C PRO A 657 -34.04 -10.77 -23.66
N SER A 658 -33.02 -9.92 -23.61
CA SER A 658 -31.99 -9.83 -24.65
C SER A 658 -30.67 -9.25 -24.11
N SER A 659 -29.55 -9.73 -24.64
CA SER A 659 -28.17 -9.35 -24.29
C SER A 659 -27.82 -7.87 -24.55
N GLY A 660 -26.86 -7.21 -23.89
CA GLY A 660 -25.95 -7.61 -22.80
C GLY A 660 -24.48 -7.27 -23.05
N LYS A 661 -23.69 -7.07 -21.97
CA LYS A 661 -22.22 -6.76 -21.93
C LYS A 661 -21.89 -5.32 -22.39
N ARG A 662 -20.89 -4.60 -21.86
CA ARG A 662 -19.57 -4.98 -21.27
C ARG A 662 -19.33 -4.20 -19.97
N LYS A 663 -18.67 -4.73 -18.93
CA LYS A 663 -17.34 -5.40 -18.80
C LYS A 663 -16.14 -4.43 -18.75
N ARG A 664 -15.76 -4.10 -17.51
CA ARG A 664 -14.47 -4.41 -16.84
C ARG A 664 -13.13 -4.01 -17.51
N GLU A 665 -12.49 -3.01 -16.87
CA GLU A 665 -11.13 -2.97 -16.28
C GLU A 665 -9.84 -3.16 -17.13
N GLU A 666 -8.73 -2.92 -16.43
CA GLU A 666 -7.57 -3.83 -16.25
C GLU A 666 -6.22 -3.48 -16.91
N VAL A 667 -5.20 -4.27 -16.54
CA VAL A 667 -3.75 -4.04 -16.56
C VAL A 667 -3.10 -5.46 -16.77
N CYS A 668 -1.86 -5.72 -17.20
CA CYS A 668 -0.59 -4.97 -17.18
C CYS A 668 0.23 -5.17 -18.50
N ASP A 669 1.53 -5.42 -18.35
CA ASP A 669 2.38 -6.29 -19.20
C ASP A 669 3.06 -5.68 -20.47
N ASN A 670 4.24 -6.14 -20.89
CA ASN A 670 4.80 -7.50 -20.71
C ASN A 670 6.36 -7.64 -20.72
N ALA A 671 6.89 -8.43 -19.76
CA ALA A 671 7.84 -9.58 -19.79
C ALA A 671 9.11 -9.77 -20.70
N GLU A 672 9.74 -10.96 -20.48
CA GLU A 672 10.75 -11.77 -21.25
C GLU A 672 12.26 -11.44 -21.06
N GLU A 673 13.25 -12.36 -20.96
CA GLU A 673 13.42 -13.86 -20.86
C GLU A 673 14.91 -14.16 -20.34
N ALA A 674 15.51 -15.34 -20.05
CA ALA A 674 15.15 -16.78 -19.92
C ALA A 674 16.30 -17.69 -19.32
N VAL A 675 15.92 -18.84 -18.69
CA VAL A 675 16.51 -20.23 -18.78
C VAL A 675 17.88 -20.70 -18.18
N ASN A 676 17.86 -21.90 -17.52
CA ASN A 676 18.94 -22.90 -17.17
C ASN A 676 19.94 -22.61 -15.99
N LYS A 677 20.36 -23.57 -15.11
CA LYS A 677 19.97 -25.00 -14.85
C LYS A 677 20.54 -25.61 -13.51
N LYS A 678 19.66 -26.20 -12.66
CA LYS A 678 19.79 -27.32 -11.66
C LYS A 678 20.93 -27.30 -10.54
N PRO A 679 20.83 -28.07 -9.42
CA PRO A 679 20.92 -27.47 -8.06
C PRO A 679 21.71 -28.26 -6.95
N LYS A 680 21.75 -27.73 -5.71
CA LYS A 680 21.71 -28.54 -4.46
C LYS A 680 21.28 -27.78 -3.18
N SER A 681 20.57 -28.50 -2.29
CA SER A 681 20.40 -28.34 -0.82
C SER A 681 19.98 -26.99 -0.19
N THR A 682 18.70 -26.95 0.21
CA THR A 682 18.20 -26.78 1.60
C THR A 682 18.94 -25.86 2.57
N GLU A 683 18.29 -24.78 3.03
CA GLU A 683 17.65 -24.69 4.36
C GLU A 683 16.65 -23.51 4.42
N GLU A 684 15.79 -23.47 5.44
CA GLU A 684 14.59 -22.62 5.49
C GLU A 684 14.75 -21.43 6.46
N ILE A 685 14.61 -20.19 5.95
CA ILE A 685 14.18 -19.03 6.74
C ILE A 685 13.21 -18.22 5.87
N PHE A 686 12.00 -17.97 6.39
CA PHE A 686 11.04 -17.03 5.83
C PHE A 686 10.88 -15.88 6.82
N ASP A 687 11.32 -14.68 6.43
CA ASP A 687 11.07 -13.45 7.19
C ASP A 687 9.92 -12.66 6.54
N ALA A 688 9.29 -11.78 7.32
CA ALA A 688 8.09 -11.05 6.91
C ALA A 688 8.39 -9.92 5.91
N GLY A 689 7.41 -9.58 5.09
CA GLY A 689 7.47 -8.42 4.19
C GLY A 689 6.54 -7.30 4.66
N ASP A 690 7.09 -6.10 4.85
CA ASP A 690 6.31 -4.89 5.14
C ASP A 690 5.35 -4.53 3.99
N THR A 691 4.32 -3.74 4.30
CA THR A 691 3.52 -3.03 3.29
C THR A 691 3.11 -1.65 3.82
N GLU A 692 4.08 -0.73 3.82
CA GLU A 692 3.82 0.70 4.04
C GLU A 692 3.20 1.38 2.80
N SER A 693 2.57 2.54 3.05
CA SER A 693 1.92 3.38 2.04
C SER A 693 2.89 3.95 0.97
N GLN A 694 2.34 4.34 -0.17
CA GLN A 694 3.13 4.89 -1.28
C GLN A 694 3.58 6.35 -1.05
N GLU A 695 4.71 6.53 -0.38
CA GLU A 695 5.65 7.55 -0.85
C GLU A 695 6.17 7.17 -2.23
N SER A 696 6.43 8.16 -3.10
CA SER A 696 6.92 7.92 -4.45
C SER A 696 8.41 7.58 -4.48
N LYS A 697 8.76 6.39 -3.96
CA LYS A 697 10.13 5.83 -4.02
C LYS A 697 10.67 5.95 -5.46
N PRO A 698 11.85 6.57 -5.67
CA PRO A 698 12.32 6.87 -7.01
C PRO A 698 12.55 5.56 -7.77
N LYS A 699 12.21 5.55 -9.06
CA LYS A 699 12.15 4.30 -9.87
C LYS A 699 13.50 3.57 -10.05
N ARG A 700 14.60 4.07 -9.45
CA ARG A 700 15.92 3.44 -9.30
C ARG A 700 16.81 4.25 -8.34
N ASP A 701 17.13 3.71 -7.15
CA ASP A 701 18.02 4.34 -6.16
C ASP A 701 19.51 4.27 -6.54
N ARG A 702 19.91 5.09 -7.51
CA ARG A 702 21.24 5.03 -8.14
C ARG A 702 22.41 5.40 -7.23
N GLU A 703 22.20 6.23 -6.21
CA GLU A 703 23.29 6.62 -5.30
C GLU A 703 23.65 5.49 -4.32
N ASN A 704 22.68 4.65 -3.94
CA ASN A 704 22.85 3.52 -3.01
C ASN A 704 23.11 2.17 -3.72
N THR A 705 23.07 2.15 -5.06
CA THR A 705 23.30 0.94 -5.89
C THR A 705 24.55 1.03 -6.76
N SER A 706 25.38 2.07 -6.58
CA SER A 706 26.62 2.27 -7.33
C SER A 706 27.86 2.16 -6.46
N THR A 707 28.96 1.59 -6.98
CA THR A 707 30.29 1.63 -6.33
C THR A 707 31.37 2.12 -7.29
N MET A 708 32.39 2.77 -6.74
CA MET A 708 33.57 3.27 -7.45
C MET A 708 34.77 2.38 -7.14
N VAL A 709 35.32 1.74 -8.17
CA VAL A 709 36.52 0.89 -8.08
C VAL A 709 37.71 1.65 -8.65
N THR A 710 38.81 1.77 -7.90
CA THR A 710 40.06 2.39 -8.32
C THR A 710 41.24 1.42 -8.17
N GLY A 711 42.38 1.71 -8.82
CA GLY A 711 43.58 0.86 -8.74
C GLY A 711 43.59 -0.35 -9.68
N LEU A 712 42.78 -0.35 -10.74
CA LEU A 712 42.74 -1.44 -11.71
C LEU A 712 43.93 -1.36 -12.69
N PRO A 713 44.53 -2.49 -13.11
CA PRO A 713 45.58 -2.49 -14.13
C PRO A 713 45.12 -1.92 -15.47
N HIS A 714 46.03 -1.25 -16.20
CA HIS A 714 45.76 -0.64 -17.51
C HIS A 714 45.23 -1.62 -18.60
N ASP A 715 45.52 -2.91 -18.50
CA ASP A 715 45.07 -3.96 -19.45
C ASP A 715 43.69 -4.57 -19.08
N VAL A 716 43.01 -4.07 -18.06
CA VAL A 716 41.71 -4.62 -17.64
C VAL A 716 40.61 -4.26 -18.63
N THR A 717 39.94 -5.29 -19.15
CA THR A 717 38.73 -5.13 -19.99
C THR A 717 37.46 -5.05 -19.14
N GLN A 718 36.44 -4.36 -19.66
CA GLN A 718 35.09 -4.32 -19.06
C GLN A 718 34.53 -5.74 -18.82
N THR A 719 34.86 -6.70 -19.69
CA THR A 719 34.47 -8.12 -19.59
C THR A 719 35.14 -8.83 -18.42
N ALA A 720 36.42 -8.55 -18.13
CA ALA A 720 37.11 -9.11 -16.97
C ALA A 720 36.52 -8.59 -15.65
N LEU A 721 36.26 -7.28 -15.57
CA LEU A 721 35.55 -6.66 -14.44
C LEU A 721 34.15 -7.23 -14.24
N ARG A 722 33.34 -7.31 -15.30
CA ARG A 722 32.00 -7.90 -15.24
C ARG A 722 32.05 -9.36 -14.79
N ARG A 723 33.10 -10.13 -15.11
CA ARG A 723 33.28 -11.50 -14.61
C ARG A 723 33.59 -11.53 -13.11
N TYR A 724 34.55 -10.72 -12.65
CA TYR A 724 34.99 -10.66 -11.25
C TYR A 724 33.89 -10.19 -10.29
N PHE A 725 33.10 -9.18 -10.69
CA PHE A 725 32.01 -8.65 -9.85
C PHE A 725 30.67 -9.40 -10.03
N LYS A 726 30.54 -10.32 -11.00
CA LYS A 726 29.31 -11.15 -11.17
C LYS A 726 29.01 -12.03 -9.95
N GLU A 727 30.04 -12.45 -9.23
CA GLU A 727 29.92 -13.28 -8.02
C GLU A 727 29.34 -12.50 -6.82
N TYR A 728 29.29 -11.16 -6.91
CA TYR A 728 28.89 -10.26 -5.81
C TYR A 728 27.58 -9.49 -6.09
N GLY A 729 27.08 -9.52 -7.33
CA GLY A 729 25.82 -8.84 -7.67
C GLY A 729 25.53 -8.77 -9.17
N HIS A 730 24.33 -8.32 -9.52
CA HIS A 730 23.91 -8.18 -10.92
C HIS A 730 24.23 -6.78 -11.45
N ILE A 731 25.27 -6.70 -12.30
CA ILE A 731 25.80 -5.43 -12.84
C ILE A 731 24.91 -4.90 -13.98
N ASN A 732 24.05 -3.94 -13.64
CA ASN A 732 23.24 -3.18 -14.59
C ASN A 732 24.09 -2.37 -15.57
N ASN A 733 25.09 -1.64 -15.07
CA ASN A 733 25.96 -0.80 -15.88
C ASN A 733 27.40 -0.84 -15.36
N LEU A 734 28.38 -0.69 -16.25
CA LEU A 734 29.79 -0.57 -15.87
C LEU A 734 30.48 0.38 -16.83
N ILE A 735 31.03 1.46 -16.30
CA ILE A 735 31.77 2.47 -17.07
C ILE A 735 33.22 2.42 -16.60
N LEU A 736 34.12 2.05 -17.51
CA LEU A 736 35.56 1.98 -17.27
C LEU A 736 36.23 3.23 -17.87
N ARG A 737 37.02 3.94 -17.08
CA ARG A 737 37.94 5.00 -17.51
C ARG A 737 39.37 4.52 -17.33
N LYS A 738 40.19 4.72 -18.37
CA LYS A 738 41.65 4.71 -18.24
C LYS A 738 42.11 6.04 -17.64
N GLU A 739 43.20 6.00 -16.89
CA GLU A 739 43.75 7.14 -16.18
C GLU A 739 44.95 7.71 -16.95
N ASP A 740 45.12 9.04 -16.95
CA ASP A 740 46.11 9.71 -17.81
C ASP A 740 47.57 9.39 -17.43
N ASP A 741 47.80 8.91 -16.19
CA ASP A 741 49.06 8.33 -15.72
C ASP A 741 49.44 7.00 -16.41
N GLY A 742 48.55 6.41 -17.22
CA GLY A 742 48.77 5.22 -18.04
C GLY A 742 48.94 3.89 -17.29
N LYS A 743 49.13 3.92 -15.97
CA LYS A 743 49.36 2.73 -15.11
C LYS A 743 48.05 2.12 -14.58
N SER A 744 47.06 2.98 -14.34
CA SER A 744 45.83 2.65 -13.62
C SER A 744 44.58 2.82 -14.49
N SER A 745 43.47 2.28 -13.99
CA SER A 745 42.13 2.49 -14.50
C SER A 745 41.15 2.50 -13.33
N SER A 746 40.01 3.16 -13.52
CA SER A 746 38.95 3.27 -12.51
C SER A 746 37.59 2.96 -13.15
N ALA A 747 36.70 2.30 -12.41
CA ALA A 747 35.42 1.80 -12.90
C ALA A 747 34.26 2.18 -11.97
N LEU A 748 33.22 2.79 -12.53
CA LEU A 748 31.94 3.01 -11.84
C LEU A 748 30.98 1.88 -12.21
N ILE A 749 30.49 1.16 -11.20
CA ILE A 749 29.65 -0.04 -11.36
C ILE A 749 28.26 0.24 -10.76
N GLU A 750 27.21 0.12 -11.57
CA GLU A 750 25.79 0.22 -11.15
C GLU A 750 25.25 -1.21 -10.99
N PHE A 751 24.94 -1.63 -9.77
CA PHE A 751 24.37 -2.93 -9.43
C PHE A 751 22.84 -2.91 -9.46
N ARG A 752 22.18 -4.06 -9.15
CA ARG A 752 20.72 -4.19 -9.13
C ARG A 752 20.11 -3.93 -7.75
N SER A 753 20.77 -4.36 -6.68
CA SER A 753 20.38 -4.12 -5.29
C SER A 753 21.38 -3.20 -4.58
N SER A 754 21.01 -2.64 -3.42
CA SER A 754 21.98 -2.03 -2.49
C SER A 754 22.88 -3.11 -1.88
N GLY A 755 22.31 -4.25 -1.46
CA GLY A 755 23.07 -5.38 -0.93
C GLY A 755 24.09 -5.98 -1.92
N ASP A 756 23.84 -5.89 -3.23
CA ASP A 756 24.83 -6.21 -4.28
C ASP A 756 26.03 -5.24 -4.22
N ALA A 757 25.77 -3.94 -4.01
CA ALA A 757 26.79 -2.90 -3.92
C ALA A 757 27.59 -3.04 -2.61
N ASP A 758 26.92 -3.29 -1.48
CA ASP A 758 27.57 -3.55 -0.18
C ASP A 758 28.45 -4.82 -0.24
N SER A 759 27.96 -5.88 -0.92
CA SER A 759 28.76 -7.09 -1.20
C SER A 759 30.01 -6.80 -2.04
N ALA A 760 29.96 -5.79 -2.93
CA ALA A 760 31.12 -5.34 -3.67
C ALA A 760 32.08 -4.48 -2.83
N LEU A 761 31.60 -3.71 -1.84
CA LEU A 761 32.46 -2.97 -0.90
C LEU A 761 33.37 -3.92 -0.10
N LEU A 762 32.91 -5.15 0.15
CA LEU A 762 33.69 -6.21 0.80
C LEU A 762 34.91 -6.69 -0.04
N ARG A 763 35.18 -6.07 -1.20
CA ARG A 763 36.41 -6.23 -2.01
C ARG A 763 37.42 -5.08 -1.88
N ASP A 764 37.20 -4.07 -1.04
CA ASP A 764 38.21 -3.02 -0.78
C ASP A 764 39.55 -3.61 -0.28
N GLN A 765 40.65 -2.98 -0.70
CA GLN A 765 42.05 -3.41 -0.47
C GLN A 765 42.43 -4.83 -0.92
N LYS A 766 41.61 -5.53 -1.71
CA LYS A 766 41.94 -6.87 -2.23
C LYS A 766 42.60 -6.79 -3.61
N TYR A 767 43.28 -7.86 -4.00
CA TYR A 767 43.99 -7.91 -5.28
C TYR A 767 43.05 -8.28 -6.45
N PHE A 768 43.18 -7.54 -7.55
CA PHE A 768 42.68 -7.88 -8.86
C PHE A 768 43.89 -8.19 -9.76
N ASN A 769 44.06 -9.45 -10.14
CA ASN A 769 45.26 -9.98 -10.77
C ASN A 769 46.53 -9.68 -9.94
N GLN A 770 47.29 -8.65 -10.31
CA GLN A 770 48.55 -8.24 -9.66
C GLN A 770 48.48 -6.85 -8.99
N SER A 771 47.34 -6.15 -9.07
CA SER A 771 47.16 -4.80 -8.51
C SER A 771 46.12 -4.80 -7.40
N GLN A 772 46.35 -4.02 -6.35
CA GLN A 772 45.42 -3.86 -5.25
C GLN A 772 44.32 -2.86 -5.65
N ILE A 773 43.05 -3.28 -5.58
CA ILE A 773 41.91 -2.40 -5.88
C ILE A 773 41.37 -1.79 -4.59
N SER A 774 40.87 -0.56 -4.69
CA SER A 774 40.01 0.03 -3.67
C SER A 774 38.58 0.14 -4.20
N VAL A 775 37.60 -0.16 -3.36
CA VAL A 775 36.17 -0.15 -3.70
C VAL A 775 35.43 0.72 -2.69
N LYS A 776 34.96 1.89 -3.15
CA LYS A 776 34.27 2.89 -2.34
C LYS A 776 32.78 2.95 -2.71
N PRO A 777 31.87 3.30 -1.78
CA PRO A 777 30.47 3.53 -2.11
C PRO A 777 30.32 4.72 -3.07
N GLY A 778 29.36 4.63 -3.99
CA GLY A 778 29.07 5.67 -4.99
C GLY A 778 28.27 6.86 -4.46
N THR A 779 28.02 6.91 -3.15
CA THR A 779 27.18 7.93 -2.51
C THR A 779 27.81 9.32 -2.61
N ARG A 780 26.99 10.34 -2.89
CA ARG A 780 27.39 11.76 -3.08
C ARG A 780 28.43 12.02 -4.19
N LEU A 781 28.82 11.03 -4.99
CA LEU A 781 29.71 11.23 -6.15
C LEU A 781 29.03 11.94 -7.33
N THR A 782 27.70 12.12 -7.30
CA THR A 782 26.94 12.67 -8.43
C THR A 782 26.24 13.99 -8.11
N VAL A 783 26.43 14.96 -9.00
CA VAL A 783 25.93 16.34 -8.91
C VAL A 783 24.94 16.58 -10.05
N PHE A 784 23.73 17.00 -9.70
CA PHE A 784 22.72 17.55 -10.60
C PHE A 784 23.09 19.00 -10.93
N VAL A 785 23.29 19.29 -12.21
CA VAL A 785 23.61 20.64 -12.71
C VAL A 785 22.51 21.09 -13.66
N SER A 786 22.02 22.32 -13.48
CA SER A 786 20.87 22.88 -14.18
C SER A 786 21.11 24.34 -14.56
N ASN A 787 20.32 24.84 -15.52
CA ASN A 787 20.29 26.24 -15.96
C ASN A 787 21.59 26.79 -16.59
N TYR A 788 22.46 25.92 -17.12
CA TYR A 788 23.59 26.29 -17.99
C TYR A 788 23.13 26.92 -19.33
N PRO A 789 24.00 27.61 -20.09
CA PRO A 789 23.66 28.21 -21.39
C PRO A 789 23.07 27.18 -22.38
N PRO A 790 22.10 27.55 -23.24
CA PRO A 790 21.44 26.59 -24.14
C PRO A 790 22.38 26.02 -25.22
N THR A 791 23.50 26.69 -25.50
CA THR A 791 24.55 26.27 -26.43
C THR A 791 25.57 25.30 -25.82
N ALA A 792 25.59 25.13 -24.49
CA ALA A 792 26.63 24.39 -23.79
C ALA A 792 26.68 22.91 -24.17
N ASP A 793 27.91 22.39 -24.33
CA ASP A 793 28.22 21.01 -24.69
C ASP A 793 29.02 20.29 -23.59
N GLU A 794 29.49 19.07 -23.87
CA GLU A 794 30.31 18.32 -22.90
C GLU A 794 31.66 19.01 -22.65
N ALA A 795 32.30 19.58 -23.67
CA ALA A 795 33.58 20.27 -23.51
C ALA A 795 33.44 21.59 -22.72
N TYR A 796 32.31 22.28 -22.81
CA TYR A 796 31.98 23.43 -21.97
C TYR A 796 31.86 23.04 -20.49
N LEU A 797 31.02 22.04 -20.17
CA LEU A 797 30.86 21.58 -18.79
C LEU A 797 32.17 21.04 -18.20
N ARG A 798 32.97 20.32 -19.00
CA ARG A 798 34.31 19.88 -18.59
C ARG A 798 35.24 21.04 -18.26
N ARG A 799 35.24 22.13 -19.05
CA ARG A 799 36.04 23.34 -18.77
C ARG A 799 35.57 24.09 -17.52
N VAL A 800 34.26 24.20 -17.29
CA VAL A 800 33.70 24.86 -16.11
C VAL A 800 34.08 24.12 -14.83
N PHE A 801 33.88 22.79 -14.80
CA PHE A 801 34.09 21.98 -13.60
C PHE A 801 35.52 21.40 -13.46
N ALA A 802 36.44 21.66 -14.40
CA ALA A 802 37.85 21.23 -14.33
C ALA A 802 38.54 21.67 -13.02
N HIS A 803 38.20 22.85 -12.51
CA HIS A 803 38.76 23.38 -11.25
C HIS A 803 38.21 22.70 -9.98
N CYS A 804 37.16 21.87 -10.09
CA CYS A 804 36.58 21.13 -8.97
C CYS A 804 37.21 19.75 -8.79
N GLY A 805 37.54 19.05 -9.89
CA GLY A 805 38.17 17.73 -9.90
C GLY A 805 37.69 16.83 -11.06
N ASP A 806 38.20 15.60 -11.10
CA ASP A 806 38.07 14.72 -12.28
C ASP A 806 36.62 14.27 -12.57
N ILE A 807 36.16 14.57 -13.78
CA ILE A 807 34.80 14.26 -14.26
C ILE A 807 34.78 12.90 -14.95
N PHE A 808 34.43 11.88 -14.17
CA PHE A 808 34.35 10.48 -14.60
C PHE A 808 33.29 10.26 -15.70
N ASN A 809 32.08 10.81 -15.51
CA ASN A 809 30.94 10.62 -16.41
C ASN A 809 30.03 11.87 -16.48
N LEU A 810 29.39 12.09 -17.63
CA LEU A 810 28.42 13.16 -17.88
C LEU A 810 27.16 12.56 -18.52
N ARG A 811 26.02 12.64 -17.82
CA ARG A 811 24.75 12.05 -18.26
C ARG A 811 23.73 13.14 -18.60
N TRP A 812 23.35 13.20 -19.87
CA TRP A 812 22.31 14.10 -20.39
C TRP A 812 20.93 13.43 -20.35
N PRO A 813 19.83 14.18 -20.12
CA PRO A 813 18.47 13.66 -20.18
C PRO A 813 18.01 13.50 -21.64
N SER A 814 17.15 12.50 -21.88
CA SER A 814 16.43 12.38 -23.14
C SER A 814 15.41 13.50 -23.32
N LEU A 815 15.52 14.19 -24.45
CA LEU A 815 14.65 15.27 -24.90
C LEU A 815 13.38 14.75 -25.60
N LYS A 816 13.26 13.42 -25.79
CA LYS A 816 12.18 12.73 -26.52
C LYS A 816 10.76 13.09 -26.07
N TYR A 817 10.58 13.43 -24.79
CA TYR A 817 9.29 13.75 -24.20
C TYR A 817 9.13 15.24 -23.81
N ASN A 818 10.23 16.01 -23.78
CA ASN A 818 10.20 17.45 -23.50
C ASN A 818 11.55 18.05 -23.91
N THR A 819 11.55 18.86 -24.97
CA THR A 819 12.75 19.42 -25.59
C THR A 819 13.41 20.55 -24.78
N HIS A 820 12.72 21.08 -23.77
CA HIS A 820 13.23 22.14 -22.90
C HIS A 820 13.86 21.61 -21.59
N ARG A 821 14.07 20.29 -21.46
CA ARG A 821 14.79 19.69 -20.33
C ARG A 821 16.28 20.06 -20.36
N ARG A 822 16.66 21.08 -19.59
CA ARG A 822 18.03 21.61 -19.50
C ARG A 822 18.65 21.39 -18.12
N PHE A 823 19.01 20.14 -17.85
CA PHE A 823 19.81 19.71 -16.72
C PHE A 823 20.74 18.55 -17.14
N CYS A 824 21.76 18.24 -16.36
CA CYS A 824 22.65 17.10 -16.57
C CYS A 824 23.13 16.55 -15.22
N TYR A 825 23.64 15.31 -15.20
CA TYR A 825 24.27 14.73 -14.03
C TYR A 825 25.77 14.54 -14.27
N ILE A 826 26.58 15.14 -13.42
CA ILE A 826 28.04 15.01 -13.43
C ILE A 826 28.44 13.99 -12.36
N SER A 827 29.14 12.93 -12.74
CA SER A 827 29.75 11.98 -11.81
C SER A 827 31.24 12.30 -11.70
N PHE A 828 31.69 12.64 -10.50
CA PHE A 828 33.09 12.85 -10.18
C PHE A 828 33.76 11.54 -9.74
N ARG A 829 35.10 11.53 -9.74
CA ARG A 829 35.89 10.45 -9.13
C ARG A 829 35.72 10.39 -7.61
N ASP A 830 35.78 11.56 -6.96
CA ASP A 830 35.84 11.70 -5.51
C ASP A 830 34.70 12.56 -4.95
N SER A 831 34.26 12.24 -3.73
CA SER A 831 33.19 12.97 -3.03
C SER A 831 33.55 14.44 -2.79
N ASP A 832 34.83 14.75 -2.60
CA ASP A 832 35.31 16.10 -2.32
C ASP A 832 35.27 17.00 -3.57
N ALA A 833 35.44 16.40 -4.76
CA ALA A 833 35.26 17.09 -6.04
C ALA A 833 33.78 17.40 -6.29
N ALA A 834 32.87 16.47 -5.95
CA ALA A 834 31.44 16.72 -5.98
C ALA A 834 31.02 17.84 -5.00
N PHE A 835 31.58 17.87 -3.79
CA PHE A 835 31.35 18.95 -2.83
C PHE A 835 31.83 20.32 -3.35
N LYS A 836 33.04 20.40 -3.91
CA LYS A 836 33.55 21.61 -4.59
C LYS A 836 32.64 22.06 -5.74
N ALA A 837 32.09 21.11 -6.52
CA ALA A 837 31.15 21.42 -7.59
C ALA A 837 29.81 21.97 -7.07
N THR A 838 29.32 21.54 -5.90
CA THR A 838 28.13 22.13 -5.26
C THR A 838 28.37 23.53 -4.69
N LEU A 839 29.63 23.90 -4.40
CA LEU A 839 29.98 25.27 -3.98
C LEU A 839 29.85 26.30 -5.12
N LEU A 840 29.64 25.86 -6.37
CA LEU A 840 29.37 26.72 -7.53
C LEU A 840 27.86 27.00 -7.75
N ASP A 841 26.96 26.56 -6.87
CA ASP A 841 25.53 26.88 -6.93
C ASP A 841 25.31 28.41 -6.89
N GLY A 842 24.49 28.93 -7.80
CA GLY A 842 24.18 30.37 -7.91
C GLY A 842 25.20 31.21 -8.69
N THR A 843 26.33 30.66 -9.13
CA THR A 843 27.33 31.40 -9.95
C THR A 843 26.73 31.92 -11.26
N VAL A 844 27.04 33.16 -11.63
CA VAL A 844 26.51 33.79 -12.85
C VAL A 844 27.43 33.50 -14.04
N VAL A 845 26.97 32.62 -14.92
CA VAL A 845 27.64 32.25 -16.17
C VAL A 845 27.16 33.15 -17.30
N GLU A 846 28.09 33.65 -18.12
CA GLU A 846 27.84 34.55 -19.27
C GLU A 846 26.99 35.79 -18.92
N GLY A 847 27.08 36.27 -17.69
CA GLY A 847 26.34 37.45 -17.18
C GLY A 847 24.82 37.29 -17.08
N LYS A 848 24.26 36.15 -17.54
CA LYS A 848 22.82 35.98 -17.80
C LYS A 848 22.21 34.71 -17.18
N TYR A 849 23.02 33.67 -16.94
CA TYR A 849 22.54 32.37 -16.48
C TYR A 849 23.10 32.04 -15.10
N LYS A 850 22.25 32.02 -14.06
CA LYS A 850 22.62 31.52 -12.73
C LYS A 850 22.67 29.99 -12.76
N LEU A 851 23.86 29.42 -12.68
CA LEU A 851 24.08 27.98 -12.64
C LEU A 851 23.45 27.40 -11.36
N GLN A 852 22.81 26.24 -11.47
CA GLN A 852 22.37 25.46 -10.30
C GLN A 852 23.21 24.19 -10.23
N SER A 853 23.75 23.85 -9.06
CA SER A 853 24.69 22.75 -8.86
C SER A 853 24.49 22.10 -7.48
N LYS A 854 23.86 20.92 -7.42
CA LYS A 854 23.38 20.29 -6.16
C LYS A 854 23.63 18.78 -6.15
N PHE A 855 23.75 18.17 -4.97
CA PHE A 855 23.82 16.71 -4.86
C PHE A 855 22.57 16.03 -5.44
N SER A 856 22.75 14.87 -6.07
CA SER A 856 21.80 14.24 -6.99
C SER A 856 20.66 13.44 -6.31
N ASN A 857 20.06 13.94 -5.24
CA ASN A 857 18.93 13.28 -4.57
C ASN A 857 17.61 13.52 -5.34
N PRO A 858 16.95 12.48 -5.92
CA PRO A 858 15.69 12.63 -6.64
C PRO A 858 14.52 13.12 -5.77
N SER A 859 14.55 12.84 -4.46
CA SER A 859 13.51 13.23 -3.50
C SER A 859 13.55 14.72 -3.15
N HIS A 860 14.65 15.43 -3.44
CA HIS A 860 14.72 16.89 -3.35
C HIS A 860 14.30 17.61 -4.64
N LYS A 861 13.42 17.00 -5.43
CA LYS A 861 12.73 17.67 -6.55
C LYS A 861 11.81 18.77 -5.99
N LYS A 862 12.31 20.02 -5.94
CA LYS A 862 11.44 21.20 -5.85
C LYS A 862 10.38 21.13 -6.94
N ASP A 863 9.13 21.35 -6.56
CA ASP A 863 8.07 21.62 -7.52
C ASP A 863 8.24 23.01 -8.16
N ARG A 864 7.56 23.20 -9.29
CA ARG A 864 7.71 24.39 -10.14
C ARG A 864 6.89 25.55 -9.58
N GLU A 865 7.50 26.30 -8.66
CA GLU A 865 6.99 27.59 -8.19
C GLU A 865 6.58 28.48 -9.38
N GLY A 866 5.29 28.82 -9.48
CA GLY A 866 4.73 29.58 -10.59
C GLY A 866 3.21 29.46 -10.70
N ALA A 867 2.53 30.58 -10.96
CA ALA A 867 1.07 30.71 -10.90
C ALA A 867 0.30 29.67 -11.76
N LEU A 868 0.88 29.23 -12.88
CA LEU A 868 0.31 28.19 -13.75
C LEU A 868 0.16 26.84 -13.05
N ALA A 869 1.17 26.40 -12.30
CA ALA A 869 1.18 25.10 -11.61
C ALA A 869 0.21 25.06 -10.42
N GLU A 870 -0.07 26.22 -9.82
CA GLU A 870 -0.99 26.39 -8.70
C GLU A 870 -2.44 26.68 -9.14
N GLY A 871 -2.71 26.74 -10.45
CA GLY A 871 -4.04 27.06 -10.99
C GLY A 871 -4.48 28.51 -10.78
N ARG A 872 -3.54 29.44 -10.56
CA ARG A 872 -3.80 30.87 -10.31
C ARG A 872 -3.88 31.73 -11.58
N GLU A 873 -3.71 31.14 -12.76
CA GLU A 873 -3.72 31.82 -14.06
C GLU A 873 -4.95 31.40 -14.91
N LEU A 874 -5.77 32.39 -15.30
CA LEU A 874 -6.87 32.22 -16.26
C LEU A 874 -6.47 32.66 -17.66
N ARG A 875 -6.91 31.92 -18.68
CA ARG A 875 -6.88 32.31 -20.08
C ARG A 875 -8.24 32.90 -20.47
N VAL A 876 -8.23 34.14 -20.95
CA VAL A 876 -9.40 34.85 -21.46
C VAL A 876 -9.24 35.00 -22.97
N LYS A 877 -10.19 34.49 -23.76
CA LYS A 877 -10.30 34.73 -25.22
C LYS A 877 -11.49 35.65 -25.51
N GLY A 878 -11.59 36.16 -26.74
CA GLY A 878 -12.71 37.01 -27.19
C GLY A 878 -12.62 38.47 -26.69
N VAL A 879 -11.45 38.91 -26.25
CA VAL A 879 -11.21 40.29 -25.80
C VAL A 879 -11.25 41.24 -27.00
N HIS A 880 -12.12 42.26 -26.98
CA HIS A 880 -12.25 43.19 -28.10
C HIS A 880 -10.94 43.98 -28.35
N PRO A 881 -10.49 44.22 -29.60
CA PRO A 881 -9.18 44.84 -29.89
C PRO A 881 -8.92 46.24 -29.30
N SER A 882 -9.95 46.95 -28.84
CA SER A 882 -9.83 48.26 -28.16
C SER A 882 -9.79 48.17 -26.62
N THR A 883 -9.72 46.97 -26.05
CA THR A 883 -9.71 46.74 -24.59
C THR A 883 -8.30 46.89 -24.04
N GLN A 884 -8.10 47.77 -23.05
CA GLN A 884 -6.83 47.91 -22.35
C GLN A 884 -6.77 47.10 -21.04
N GLU A 885 -5.58 46.97 -20.47
CA GLU A 885 -5.33 46.25 -19.21
C GLU A 885 -6.23 46.73 -18.06
N ASN A 886 -6.46 48.04 -17.98
CA ASN A 886 -7.32 48.67 -16.97
C ASN A 886 -8.79 48.21 -17.05
N ASP A 887 -9.34 48.02 -18.25
CA ASP A 887 -10.72 47.51 -18.43
C ASP A 887 -10.83 46.10 -17.85
N LEU A 888 -9.90 45.21 -18.20
CA LEU A 888 -9.85 43.84 -17.68
C LEU A 888 -9.66 43.84 -16.16
N ARG A 889 -8.79 44.71 -15.64
CA ARG A 889 -8.56 44.84 -14.20
C ARG A 889 -9.81 45.32 -13.45
N SER A 890 -10.63 46.19 -14.04
CA SER A 890 -11.91 46.62 -13.47
C SER A 890 -13.02 45.56 -13.52
N ILE A 891 -12.95 44.61 -14.46
CA ILE A 891 -13.89 43.48 -14.56
C ILE A 891 -13.49 42.39 -13.56
N PHE A 892 -12.27 41.87 -13.67
CA PHE A 892 -11.77 40.78 -12.82
C PHE A 892 -11.50 41.22 -11.37
N GLY A 893 -11.26 42.50 -11.13
CA GLY A 893 -11.14 43.09 -9.79
C GLY A 893 -12.40 42.97 -8.91
N LYS A 894 -13.56 42.62 -9.49
CA LYS A 894 -14.78 42.28 -8.74
C LYS A 894 -14.74 40.87 -8.11
N TYR A 895 -13.88 40.00 -8.61
CA TYR A 895 -13.81 38.57 -8.24
C TYR A 895 -12.50 38.21 -7.51
N GLY A 896 -11.47 39.07 -7.59
CA GLY A 896 -10.23 38.86 -6.85
C GLY A 896 -9.18 39.95 -7.08
N LYS A 897 -8.09 39.89 -6.30
CA LYS A 897 -6.97 40.82 -6.39
C LYS A 897 -6.02 40.35 -7.48
N VAL A 898 -6.13 40.97 -8.66
CA VAL A 898 -5.33 40.65 -9.84
C VAL A 898 -3.89 41.15 -9.67
N VAL A 899 -2.95 40.19 -9.69
CA VAL A 899 -1.50 40.39 -9.51
C VAL A 899 -0.84 40.83 -10.81
N ALA A 900 -1.22 40.22 -11.94
CA ALA A 900 -0.72 40.59 -13.26
C ALA A 900 -1.75 40.27 -14.36
N ILE A 901 -1.79 41.09 -15.41
CA ILE A 901 -2.54 40.82 -16.64
C ILE A 901 -1.56 40.82 -17.81
N ARG A 902 -1.59 39.79 -18.64
CA ARG A 902 -0.73 39.65 -19.81
C ARG A 902 -1.59 39.57 -21.07
N LEU A 903 -1.83 40.74 -21.67
CA LEU A 903 -2.43 40.84 -23.01
C LEU A 903 -1.46 40.31 -24.07
N LEU A 904 -1.95 39.45 -24.96
CA LEU A 904 -1.17 38.96 -26.10
C LEU A 904 -1.40 39.90 -27.30
N SER A 905 -0.36 40.62 -27.71
CA SER A 905 -0.37 41.54 -28.85
C SER A 905 0.43 40.98 -30.04
N ASN A 906 -0.05 41.27 -31.25
CA ASN A 906 0.72 41.07 -32.48
C ASN A 906 1.73 42.22 -32.67
N LEU A 907 2.73 42.00 -33.52
CA LEU A 907 3.76 43.00 -33.87
C LEU A 907 3.18 44.31 -34.44
N SER A 908 1.95 44.30 -34.96
CA SER A 908 1.20 45.49 -35.41
C SER A 908 0.54 46.30 -34.28
N GLY A 909 0.85 46.02 -33.01
CA GLY A 909 0.28 46.70 -31.83
C GLY A 909 -1.16 46.30 -31.46
N GLN A 910 -1.87 45.57 -32.32
CA GLN A 910 -3.23 45.10 -32.06
C GLN A 910 -3.25 43.85 -31.16
N HIS A 911 -4.18 43.81 -30.20
CA HIS A 911 -4.38 42.67 -29.30
C HIS A 911 -5.02 41.48 -30.02
N VAL A 912 -4.49 40.28 -29.85
CA VAL A 912 -4.93 39.03 -30.51
C VAL A 912 -6.13 38.40 -29.79
N GLY A 913 -7.02 39.26 -29.25
CA GLY A 913 -8.21 38.89 -28.48
C GLY A 913 -7.99 37.94 -27.30
N THR A 914 -6.74 37.77 -26.84
CA THR A 914 -6.35 36.79 -25.83
C THR A 914 -5.55 37.47 -24.72
N ALA A 915 -5.94 37.23 -23.47
CA ALA A 915 -5.27 37.72 -22.27
C ALA A 915 -5.07 36.59 -21.26
N PHE A 916 -4.02 36.68 -20.45
CA PHE A 916 -3.85 35.85 -19.26
C PHE A 916 -3.99 36.71 -18.01
N VAL A 917 -4.70 36.23 -17.00
CA VAL A 917 -5.01 36.96 -15.76
C VAL A 917 -4.54 36.12 -14.57
N VAL A 918 -3.58 36.65 -13.82
CA VAL A 918 -3.00 35.99 -12.64
C VAL A 918 -3.60 36.56 -11.37
N PHE A 919 -4.25 35.71 -10.58
CA PHE A 919 -4.83 36.05 -9.28
C PHE A 919 -3.88 35.75 -8.13
N GLU A 920 -4.17 36.33 -6.97
CA GLU A 920 -3.39 36.10 -5.76
C GLU A 920 -3.64 34.70 -5.17
N THR A 921 -4.89 34.21 -5.19
CA THR A 921 -5.30 32.88 -4.72
C THR A 921 -6.03 32.07 -5.80
N LYS A 922 -6.07 30.74 -5.64
CA LYS A 922 -6.76 29.81 -6.56
C LYS A 922 -8.28 30.00 -6.55
N GLU A 923 -8.87 30.22 -5.38
CA GLU A 923 -10.30 30.46 -5.20
C GLU A 923 -10.81 31.69 -5.96
N GLN A 924 -9.99 32.74 -6.09
CA GLN A 924 -10.31 33.93 -6.89
C GLN A 924 -10.35 33.61 -8.39
N ALA A 925 -9.43 32.75 -8.87
CA ALA A 925 -9.45 32.28 -10.25
C ALA A 925 -10.67 31.37 -10.54
N GLU A 926 -11.07 30.52 -9.59
CA GLU A 926 -12.28 29.68 -9.73
C GLU A 926 -13.57 30.51 -9.73
N ASN A 927 -13.69 31.51 -8.85
CA ASN A 927 -14.84 32.43 -8.85
C ASN A 927 -14.94 33.25 -10.15
N ALA A 928 -13.81 33.64 -10.75
CA ALA A 928 -13.78 34.39 -12.01
C ALA A 928 -14.19 33.55 -13.25
N LEU A 929 -14.34 32.22 -13.14
CA LEU A 929 -14.95 31.39 -14.20
C LEU A 929 -16.44 31.72 -14.43
N GLN A 930 -17.12 32.35 -13.45
CA GLN A 930 -18.51 32.80 -13.61
C GLN A 930 -18.68 33.91 -14.68
N LEU A 931 -17.58 34.47 -15.18
CA LEU A 931 -17.57 35.43 -16.29
C LEU A 931 -17.49 34.77 -17.68
N ASP A 932 -17.39 33.44 -17.77
CA ASP A 932 -17.42 32.74 -19.04
C ASP A 932 -18.73 33.03 -19.82
N LYS A 933 -18.59 33.27 -21.13
CA LYS A 933 -19.65 33.67 -22.08
C LYS A 933 -20.35 34.99 -21.74
N THR A 934 -19.74 35.88 -20.95
CA THR A 934 -20.25 37.24 -20.77
C THR A 934 -20.03 38.09 -22.03
N ARG A 935 -21.02 38.94 -22.39
CA ARG A 935 -20.93 39.86 -23.54
C ARG A 935 -20.17 41.13 -23.14
N PHE A 936 -19.04 41.41 -23.77
CA PHE A 936 -18.24 42.61 -23.53
C PHE A 936 -17.97 43.41 -24.81
N LYS A 937 -18.50 44.65 -24.85
CA LYS A 937 -18.38 45.70 -25.89
C LYS A 937 -18.81 45.35 -27.34
N SER A 938 -18.71 44.09 -27.77
CA SER A 938 -19.31 43.50 -28.97
C SER A 938 -19.13 41.97 -29.06
N GLN A 939 -18.24 41.37 -28.27
CA GLN A 939 -17.84 39.96 -28.34
C GLN A 939 -18.17 39.19 -27.04
N LEU A 940 -18.12 37.86 -27.11
CA LEU A 940 -18.27 36.98 -25.95
C LEU A 940 -16.87 36.66 -25.39
N LEU A 941 -16.68 36.88 -24.09
CA LEU A 941 -15.46 36.46 -23.39
C LEU A 941 -15.55 34.96 -23.07
N GLU A 942 -14.56 34.17 -23.47
CA GLU A 942 -14.41 32.77 -23.06
C GLU A 942 -13.33 32.70 -21.98
N VAL A 943 -13.66 32.18 -20.80
CA VAL A 943 -12.78 32.21 -19.62
C VAL A 943 -12.46 30.80 -19.14
N GLU A 944 -11.20 30.38 -19.27
CA GLU A 944 -10.74 29.03 -18.94
C GLU A 944 -9.60 29.06 -17.91
N LEU A 945 -9.59 28.11 -16.96
CA LEU A 945 -8.39 27.81 -16.18
C LEU A 945 -7.24 27.37 -17.10
N CYS A 946 -6.07 27.99 -16.97
CA CYS A 946 -4.92 27.67 -17.79
C CYS A 946 -4.27 26.36 -17.32
N LYS A 947 -4.72 25.23 -17.89
CA LYS A 947 -4.18 23.90 -17.59
C LYS A 947 -2.79 23.73 -18.21
N ASP A 948 -1.90 23.07 -17.49
CA ASP A 948 -0.56 22.69 -17.95
C ASP A 948 -0.68 21.78 -19.19
N THR A 949 -0.52 22.34 -20.39
CA THR A 949 -0.72 21.58 -21.63
C THR A 949 0.41 20.56 -21.80
N ASN A 950 0.05 19.27 -21.85
CA ASN A 950 1.00 18.18 -22.13
C ASN A 950 1.92 18.55 -23.30
N PHE A 951 3.21 18.73 -23.00
CA PHE A 951 4.18 19.33 -23.92
C PHE A 951 4.23 18.56 -25.25
N ARG A 952 3.92 19.24 -26.35
CA ARG A 952 4.05 18.66 -27.69
C ARG A 952 5.52 18.30 -27.93
N PRO A 953 5.86 17.10 -28.44
CA PRO A 953 7.24 16.62 -28.59
C PRO A 953 8.04 17.29 -29.73
N LEU A 954 7.61 18.46 -30.20
CA LEU A 954 8.26 19.27 -31.22
C LEU A 954 8.64 20.63 -30.61
N ALA A 955 9.93 20.88 -30.39
CA ALA A 955 10.41 22.26 -30.39
C ALA A 955 10.36 22.80 -31.82
N THR A 956 9.72 23.95 -32.01
CA THR A 956 9.79 24.75 -33.24
C THR A 956 10.33 26.12 -32.86
N SER A 957 11.57 26.43 -33.23
CA SER A 957 12.12 27.78 -33.06
C SER A 957 12.18 28.48 -34.41
N LYS A 958 11.43 29.59 -34.53
CA LYS A 958 11.45 30.51 -35.68
C LYS A 958 12.56 31.55 -35.51
N SER A 959 12.78 32.39 -36.52
CA SER A 959 13.54 33.64 -36.41
C SER A 959 12.62 34.85 -36.22
N ASP A 960 12.92 35.74 -35.29
CA ASP A 960 12.22 37.02 -35.14
C ASP A 960 12.66 38.04 -36.21
N ARG A 961 12.24 37.80 -37.47
CA ARG A 961 12.23 38.78 -38.57
C ARG A 961 11.34 38.29 -39.72
N HIS A 962 10.44 39.17 -40.15
CA HIS A 962 9.52 39.10 -41.31
C HIS A 962 8.34 38.12 -41.31
N SER A 963 7.16 38.73 -41.50
CA SER A 963 5.94 38.27 -42.19
C SER A 963 5.29 36.90 -41.85
N SER A 964 4.13 37.04 -41.20
CA SER A 964 2.93 36.21 -41.23
C SER A 964 2.61 35.43 -42.52
N VAL A 965 2.04 34.22 -42.36
CA VAL A 965 0.63 33.89 -42.67
C VAL A 965 0.27 32.54 -42.03
N SER A 966 -1.01 32.31 -41.70
CA SER A 966 -1.54 31.05 -41.13
C SER A 966 -2.35 30.27 -42.18
N SER A 967 -2.27 28.94 -42.15
CA SER A 967 -2.92 28.04 -43.12
C SER A 967 -4.44 27.92 -42.92
N PRO A 968 -5.26 27.88 -44.00
CA PRO A 968 -6.61 27.35 -43.98
C PRO A 968 -6.65 25.82 -44.14
N THR A 969 -7.83 25.23 -43.90
CA THR A 969 -8.14 23.79 -43.99
C THR A 969 -8.45 23.31 -45.42
N PRO A 970 -8.37 21.99 -45.71
CA PRO A 970 -8.66 21.45 -47.04
C PRO A 970 -10.17 21.36 -47.35
N SER A 971 -10.51 21.48 -48.62
CA SER A 971 -11.80 21.14 -49.24
C SER A 971 -11.53 20.59 -50.66
N GLY A 972 -12.43 19.76 -51.20
CA GLY A 972 -12.11 18.85 -52.31
C GLY A 972 -12.59 19.24 -53.71
N ASP A 973 -12.17 18.41 -54.68
CA ASP A 973 -12.57 18.27 -56.10
C ASP A 973 -12.46 19.48 -57.05
N GLY A 974 -12.05 19.22 -58.32
CA GLY A 974 -12.06 20.22 -59.40
C GLY A 974 -10.94 20.12 -60.44
N ASP A 975 -11.27 19.55 -61.61
CA ASP A 975 -10.45 19.21 -62.79
C ASP A 975 -9.52 20.26 -63.47
N VAL A 976 -8.51 19.70 -64.16
CA VAL A 976 -7.99 20.02 -65.53
C VAL A 976 -7.53 21.47 -65.90
N ALA A 977 -6.22 21.68 -65.76
CA ALA A 977 -5.23 22.04 -66.81
C ALA A 977 -5.38 23.21 -67.83
N MET A 978 -4.21 23.86 -68.03
CA MET A 978 -3.77 24.73 -69.15
C MET A 978 -4.24 26.20 -69.19
N ALA A 979 -3.48 27.01 -69.92
CA ALA A 979 -3.43 28.48 -69.83
C ALA A 979 -3.27 29.13 -71.22
N ASP A 980 -3.44 30.45 -71.30
CA ASP A 980 -3.02 31.29 -72.43
C ASP A 980 -2.52 32.67 -71.95
N GLU A 981 -1.85 33.42 -72.83
CA GLU A 981 -1.06 34.61 -72.50
C GLU A 981 -1.85 35.94 -72.38
N ARG A 982 -1.43 36.78 -71.43
CA ARG A 982 -0.92 38.19 -71.60
C ARG A 982 -1.19 39.02 -70.36
N GLY A 983 -0.16 39.72 -69.88
CA GLY A 983 -0.18 40.37 -68.57
C GLY A 983 -0.16 41.90 -68.60
N ASN A 984 -0.30 42.48 -67.42
CA ASN A 984 0.28 43.79 -67.08
C ASN A 984 0.69 43.79 -65.59
N VAL A 985 1.52 44.74 -65.19
CA VAL A 985 2.22 44.75 -63.89
C VAL A 985 1.37 45.40 -62.78
N GLN A 986 1.23 44.71 -61.64
CA GLN A 986 1.03 45.34 -60.33
C GLN A 986 1.50 44.43 -59.19
N LEU A 987 1.85 45.03 -58.05
CA LEU A 987 2.61 44.38 -56.98
C LEU A 987 1.73 43.48 -56.11
N ASN A 988 2.24 42.29 -55.77
CA ASN A 988 1.79 41.47 -54.65
C ASN A 988 2.98 40.72 -54.07
N GLU A 989 3.15 40.75 -52.74
CA GLU A 989 4.17 39.96 -52.05
C GLU A 989 3.88 38.46 -52.27
N HIS A 990 4.81 37.73 -52.89
CA HIS A 990 4.64 36.31 -53.14
C HIS A 990 4.76 35.52 -51.83
N THR A 991 3.65 34.98 -51.35
CA THR A 991 3.67 33.84 -50.43
C THR A 991 4.37 32.67 -51.14
N PRO A 992 5.46 32.12 -50.57
CA PRO A 992 6.28 31.13 -51.27
C PRO A 992 5.49 29.85 -51.54
N THR A 993 5.63 29.31 -52.74
CA THR A 993 4.93 28.09 -53.14
C THR A 993 5.38 26.88 -52.32
N SER A 994 4.53 25.86 -52.22
CA SER A 994 4.82 24.62 -51.48
C SER A 994 6.00 23.81 -52.05
N LEU A 995 6.43 24.13 -53.29
CA LEU A 995 7.64 23.59 -53.91
C LEU A 995 8.89 24.34 -53.43
N GLU A 996 8.89 25.68 -53.45
CA GLU A 996 10.01 26.48 -52.94
C GLU A 996 10.31 26.19 -51.46
N ILE A 997 9.28 26.08 -50.61
CA ILE A 997 9.44 25.74 -49.19
C ILE A 997 10.14 24.38 -49.04
N ARG A 998 9.84 23.43 -49.94
CA ARG A 998 10.44 22.10 -49.95
C ARG A 998 11.88 22.09 -50.46
N GLU A 999 12.26 23.01 -51.35
CA GLU A 999 13.64 23.19 -51.82
C GLU A 999 14.51 23.97 -50.82
N ARG A 1000 13.90 24.86 -50.03
CA ARG A 1000 14.53 25.60 -48.91
C ARG A 1000 14.67 24.75 -47.62
N THR A 1001 14.12 23.53 -47.58
CA THR A 1001 14.08 22.69 -46.37
C THR A 1001 14.98 21.46 -46.45
N VAL A 1002 15.91 21.33 -45.48
CA VAL A 1002 16.79 20.16 -45.30
C VAL A 1002 16.36 19.35 -44.08
N ALA A 1003 16.40 18.02 -44.17
CA ALA A 1003 16.28 17.15 -43.00
C ALA A 1003 17.67 16.64 -42.57
N LEU A 1004 17.98 16.79 -41.28
CA LEU A 1004 19.11 16.17 -40.60
C LEU A 1004 18.65 14.84 -40.00
N LEU A 1005 19.38 13.78 -40.30
CA LEU A 1005 19.16 12.39 -39.89
C LEU A 1005 20.30 11.95 -38.97
N ASN A 1006 20.03 10.99 -38.08
CA ASN A 1006 20.97 10.51 -37.05
C ASN A 1006 21.36 11.60 -36.02
N VAL A 1007 20.39 12.44 -35.64
CA VAL A 1007 20.53 13.41 -34.53
C VAL A 1007 20.21 12.69 -33.21
N PRO A 1008 21.14 12.61 -32.25
CA PRO A 1008 20.87 12.02 -30.93
C PRO A 1008 19.79 12.78 -30.14
N ASP A 1009 18.98 12.06 -29.37
CA ASP A 1009 17.86 12.62 -28.58
C ASP A 1009 18.31 13.39 -27.32
N THR A 1010 19.61 13.59 -27.15
CA THR A 1010 20.25 14.42 -26.11
C THR A 1010 20.66 15.81 -26.63
N ILE A 1011 20.55 16.09 -27.93
CA ILE A 1011 20.92 17.38 -28.52
C ILE A 1011 19.69 18.28 -28.67
N ASN A 1012 19.79 19.51 -28.18
CA ASN A 1012 18.72 20.51 -28.22
C ASN A 1012 18.68 21.29 -29.54
N ASP A 1013 17.59 22.04 -29.74
CA ASP A 1013 17.37 22.86 -30.92
C ASP A 1013 18.41 23.99 -31.06
N ALA A 1014 18.85 24.58 -29.95
CA ALA A 1014 19.85 25.65 -29.91
C ALA A 1014 21.23 25.24 -30.46
N ARG A 1015 21.74 24.04 -30.14
CA ARG A 1015 23.03 23.56 -30.68
C ARG A 1015 22.95 23.24 -32.17
N ILE A 1016 21.82 22.68 -32.63
CA ILE A 1016 21.59 22.38 -34.05
C ILE A 1016 21.41 23.68 -34.85
N ARG A 1017 20.74 24.69 -34.25
CA ARG A 1017 20.64 26.05 -34.79
C ARG A 1017 22.01 26.66 -35.03
N VAL A 1018 22.91 26.68 -34.03
CA VAL A 1018 24.26 27.26 -34.20
C VAL A 1018 25.04 26.58 -35.32
N LEU A 1019 25.00 25.25 -35.40
CA LEU A 1019 25.65 24.47 -36.47
C LEU A 1019 25.07 24.74 -37.87
N ALA A 1020 23.81 25.15 -37.96
CA ALA A 1020 23.16 25.47 -39.24
C ALA A 1020 23.26 26.97 -39.61
N GLU A 1021 23.27 27.88 -38.62
CA GLU A 1021 23.44 29.33 -38.81
C GLU A 1021 24.83 29.67 -39.39
N GLU A 1022 25.85 28.81 -39.19
CA GLU A 1022 27.16 28.89 -39.86
C GLU A 1022 27.09 28.79 -41.40
N TYR A 1023 26.05 28.13 -41.95
CA TYR A 1023 25.86 27.97 -43.40
C TYR A 1023 24.82 28.92 -44.02
N GLY A 1024 24.01 29.60 -43.20
CA GLY A 1024 23.05 30.60 -43.68
C GLY A 1024 21.90 30.89 -42.70
N PRO A 1025 21.14 31.98 -42.93
CA PRO A 1025 20.02 32.36 -42.07
C PRO A 1025 18.87 31.34 -42.13
N ILE A 1026 18.38 30.97 -40.95
CA ILE A 1026 17.31 29.98 -40.73
C ILE A 1026 15.98 30.70 -40.49
N VAL A 1027 14.94 30.31 -41.24
CA VAL A 1027 13.55 30.75 -41.05
C VAL A 1027 12.90 30.01 -39.88
N LYS A 1028 13.13 28.69 -39.82
CA LYS A 1028 12.48 27.78 -38.87
C LYS A 1028 13.27 26.50 -38.69
N LEU A 1029 13.42 26.07 -37.44
CA LEU A 1029 14.01 24.78 -37.07
C LEU A 1029 12.98 23.98 -36.24
N VAL A 1030 12.78 22.71 -36.60
CA VAL A 1030 11.88 21.78 -35.91
C VAL A 1030 12.64 20.52 -35.50
N LEU A 1031 12.81 20.28 -34.21
CA LEU A 1031 13.42 19.03 -33.73
C LEU A 1031 12.39 17.88 -33.77
N ARG A 1032 12.82 16.70 -34.23
CA ARG A 1032 12.02 15.46 -34.28
C ARG A 1032 12.75 14.30 -33.59
N PRO A 1033 12.78 14.27 -32.24
CA PRO A 1033 13.42 13.18 -31.48
C PRO A 1033 12.78 11.81 -31.72
N ASP A 1034 11.54 11.78 -32.18
CA ASP A 1034 10.78 10.59 -32.54
C ASP A 1034 11.32 9.88 -33.79
N HIS A 1035 11.91 10.63 -34.73
CA HIS A 1035 12.58 10.11 -35.93
C HIS A 1035 14.12 10.26 -35.88
N ALA A 1036 14.69 10.57 -34.72
CA ALA A 1036 16.14 10.83 -34.54
C ALA A 1036 16.70 11.84 -35.55
N GLY A 1037 16.02 12.98 -35.71
CA GLY A 1037 16.36 13.99 -36.71
C GLY A 1037 15.85 15.39 -36.40
N ALA A 1038 16.19 16.33 -37.28
CA ALA A 1038 15.72 17.72 -37.24
C ALA A 1038 15.36 18.20 -38.66
N ILE A 1039 14.43 19.14 -38.78
CA ILE A 1039 14.05 19.79 -40.04
C ILE A 1039 14.49 21.25 -39.95
N VAL A 1040 15.24 21.72 -40.93
CA VAL A 1040 15.78 23.09 -40.99
C VAL A 1040 15.34 23.76 -42.30
N GLU A 1041 14.65 24.89 -42.19
CA GLU A 1041 14.12 25.69 -43.28
C GLU A 1041 14.96 26.97 -43.39
N PHE A 1042 15.69 27.13 -44.50
CA PHE A 1042 16.59 28.27 -44.77
C PHE A 1042 15.90 29.34 -45.61
N VAL A 1043 16.45 30.56 -45.64
CA VAL A 1043 15.91 31.66 -46.47
C VAL A 1043 16.03 31.38 -47.98
N ASP A 1044 17.08 30.68 -48.40
CA ASP A 1044 17.39 30.44 -49.81
C ASP A 1044 17.76 28.97 -50.11
N ALA A 1045 17.34 28.47 -51.27
CA ALA A 1045 17.61 27.11 -51.74
C ALA A 1045 19.11 26.87 -52.00
N SER A 1046 19.88 27.89 -52.41
CA SER A 1046 21.34 27.72 -52.56
C SER A 1046 22.07 27.64 -51.22
N THR A 1047 21.51 28.20 -50.14
CA THR A 1047 22.02 28.00 -48.78
C THR A 1047 21.60 26.65 -48.20
N ALA A 1048 20.37 26.21 -48.44
CA ALA A 1048 19.91 24.85 -48.12
C ALA A 1048 20.76 23.76 -48.80
N GLY A 1049 21.11 23.94 -50.08
CA GLY A 1049 22.01 23.06 -50.81
C GLY A 1049 23.44 23.03 -50.24
N ARG A 1050 23.99 24.19 -49.84
CA ARG A 1050 25.31 24.27 -49.20
C ARG A 1050 25.32 23.63 -47.80
N ALA A 1051 24.30 23.90 -46.99
CA ALA A 1051 24.13 23.27 -45.68
C ALA A 1051 23.93 21.75 -45.79
N SER A 1052 23.22 21.25 -46.81
CA SER A 1052 23.00 19.81 -47.01
C SER A 1052 24.29 19.04 -47.37
N LEU A 1053 25.29 19.73 -47.95
CA LEU A 1053 26.61 19.17 -48.20
C LEU A 1053 27.57 19.36 -47.01
N GLY A 1054 27.56 20.53 -46.38
CA GLY A 1054 28.43 20.84 -45.23
C GLY A 1054 28.09 20.06 -43.96
N LEU A 1055 26.80 19.85 -43.68
CA LEU A 1055 26.33 19.10 -42.51
C LEU A 1055 26.35 17.57 -42.72
N ALA A 1056 26.71 17.08 -43.91
CA ALA A 1056 26.80 15.65 -44.19
C ALA A 1056 28.12 15.07 -43.67
N GLY A 1057 28.06 14.11 -42.74
CA GLY A 1057 29.23 13.42 -42.19
C GLY A 1057 29.92 14.11 -41.02
N LEU A 1058 29.50 15.33 -40.63
CA LEU A 1058 29.96 15.97 -39.39
C LEU A 1058 29.58 15.14 -38.16
N GLU A 1059 30.48 15.12 -37.17
CA GLU A 1059 30.39 14.28 -35.97
C GLU A 1059 30.11 15.17 -34.74
N ILE A 1060 28.85 15.27 -34.30
CA ILE A 1060 28.47 16.15 -33.17
C ILE A 1060 28.79 15.51 -31.80
N VAL A 1061 28.83 14.18 -31.77
CA VAL A 1061 29.13 13.33 -30.61
C VAL A 1061 29.94 12.14 -31.13
N PRO A 1062 31.00 11.68 -30.43
CA PRO A 1062 31.80 10.54 -30.88
C PRO A 1062 30.95 9.33 -31.29
N GLY A 1063 31.15 8.85 -32.51
CA GLY A 1063 30.39 7.76 -33.14
C GLY A 1063 29.11 8.18 -33.88
N HIS A 1064 28.62 9.42 -33.71
CA HIS A 1064 27.38 9.92 -34.32
C HIS A 1064 27.66 10.93 -35.44
N LYS A 1065 27.84 10.41 -36.65
CA LYS A 1065 27.94 11.22 -37.88
C LYS A 1065 26.54 11.56 -38.41
N LEU A 1066 26.31 12.85 -38.65
CA LEU A 1066 25.11 13.35 -39.31
C LEU A 1066 24.98 12.79 -40.73
N ARG A 1067 23.73 12.59 -41.14
CA ARG A 1067 23.37 12.42 -42.56
C ARG A 1067 22.33 13.46 -42.94
N THR A 1068 22.46 14.07 -44.10
CA THR A 1068 21.45 14.97 -44.65
C THR A 1068 20.52 14.20 -45.59
N GLY A 1069 19.31 14.70 -45.79
CA GLY A 1069 18.31 14.07 -46.66
C GLY A 1069 17.04 14.90 -46.78
N SER A 1070 16.04 14.36 -47.46
CA SER A 1070 14.73 14.98 -47.61
C SER A 1070 13.80 14.69 -46.43
N VAL A 1071 12.81 15.55 -46.22
CA VAL A 1071 11.76 15.37 -45.19
C VAL A 1071 10.99 14.04 -45.37
N ARG A 1072 10.89 13.50 -46.59
CA ARG A 1072 10.25 12.19 -46.84
C ARG A 1072 11.12 11.02 -46.35
N GLU A 1073 12.44 11.14 -46.40
CA GLU A 1073 13.36 10.09 -45.93
C GLU A 1073 13.43 10.05 -44.40
N LEU A 1074 13.30 11.19 -43.72
CA LEU A 1074 13.18 11.28 -42.26
C LEU A 1074 11.98 10.45 -41.75
N PHE A 1075 10.81 10.57 -42.39
CA PHE A 1075 9.62 9.82 -41.99
C PHE A 1075 9.65 8.34 -42.39
N ASN A 1076 10.42 7.97 -43.43
CA ASN A 1076 10.55 6.59 -43.89
C ASN A 1076 11.59 5.76 -43.12
N GLN A 1077 12.53 6.39 -42.40
CA GLN A 1077 13.48 5.66 -41.56
C GLN A 1077 12.85 5.27 -40.21
N LYS A 1078 12.87 3.96 -39.90
CA LYS A 1078 12.59 3.46 -38.55
C LYS A 1078 13.78 3.80 -37.63
N SER A 1079 13.49 4.20 -36.40
CA SER A 1079 14.50 4.55 -35.38
C SER A 1079 15.51 3.41 -35.20
N HIS A 1080 16.80 3.70 -35.42
CA HIS A 1080 17.86 2.70 -35.39
C HIS A 1080 18.17 2.30 -33.93
N GLN A 1081 17.77 1.09 -33.53
CA GLN A 1081 18.34 0.47 -32.33
C GLN A 1081 19.81 0.12 -32.57
N GLN A 1082 20.64 0.20 -31.53
CA GLN A 1082 22.08 -0.11 -31.65
C GLN A 1082 22.27 -1.60 -31.95
N ALA A 1083 22.78 -1.91 -33.14
CA ALA A 1083 23.24 -3.25 -33.49
C ALA A 1083 24.69 -3.41 -33.00
N ALA A 1084 24.96 -4.45 -32.21
CA ALA A 1084 26.32 -4.86 -31.90
C ALA A 1084 26.97 -5.55 -33.12
N ASP A 1085 28.30 -5.49 -33.22
CA ASP A 1085 29.02 -6.04 -34.36
C ASP A 1085 28.81 -7.55 -34.55
N ALA A 1086 28.44 -7.93 -35.77
CA ALA A 1086 28.47 -9.29 -36.28
C ALA A 1086 29.17 -9.28 -37.67
N PRO A 1087 30.06 -10.25 -37.97
CA PRO A 1087 30.88 -10.22 -39.17
C PRO A 1087 30.03 -10.38 -40.44
N LYS A 1088 30.30 -9.55 -41.45
CA LYS A 1088 29.56 -9.53 -42.72
C LYS A 1088 29.93 -10.72 -43.61
N ALA A 1089 28.91 -11.46 -44.07
CA ALA A 1089 29.03 -12.35 -45.22
C ALA A 1089 29.13 -11.54 -46.54
N PRO A 1090 29.78 -12.06 -47.59
CA PRO A 1090 30.04 -11.31 -48.82
C PRO A 1090 28.80 -11.05 -49.68
N THR A 1091 28.83 -9.94 -50.41
CA THR A 1091 27.72 -9.40 -51.22
C THR A 1091 27.45 -10.20 -52.49
N LYS A 1092 26.18 -10.43 -52.82
CA LYS A 1092 25.74 -10.74 -54.19
C LYS A 1092 25.14 -9.49 -54.84
N SER A 1093 25.70 -9.10 -55.98
CA SER A 1093 25.14 -8.07 -56.87
C SER A 1093 23.96 -8.63 -57.68
N TRP A 1094 23.01 -7.77 -58.04
CA TRP A 1094 21.91 -8.10 -58.95
C TRP A 1094 21.74 -6.97 -59.98
N MET A 1095 21.79 -7.31 -61.27
CA MET A 1095 21.57 -6.40 -62.40
C MET A 1095 20.08 -6.19 -62.73
N PRO A 1096 19.71 -5.09 -63.42
CA PRO A 1096 18.31 -4.75 -63.73
C PRO A 1096 17.64 -5.65 -64.80
N PRO A 1097 16.29 -5.65 -64.89
CA PRO A 1097 15.53 -6.57 -65.75
C PRO A 1097 15.31 -6.07 -67.19
N PRO A 1098 15.15 -6.99 -68.18
CA PRO A 1098 14.66 -6.67 -69.52
C PRO A 1098 13.11 -6.65 -69.63
N PRO A 1099 12.53 -6.01 -70.68
CA PRO A 1099 11.09 -5.77 -70.81
C PRO A 1099 10.27 -6.89 -71.50
N ILE A 1100 8.95 -6.66 -71.57
CA ILE A 1100 7.87 -7.61 -71.91
C ILE A 1100 7.69 -7.86 -73.42
N VAL A 1101 7.42 -9.12 -73.81
CA VAL A 1101 6.79 -9.51 -75.09
C VAL A 1101 5.65 -10.54 -74.82
N ARG A 1102 4.73 -10.74 -75.77
CA ARG A 1102 3.36 -11.30 -75.57
C ARG A 1102 3.23 -12.82 -75.83
N ARG A 1103 2.07 -13.40 -75.41
CA ARG A 1103 1.64 -14.81 -75.60
C ARG A 1103 1.40 -15.18 -77.08
N PRO A 1104 1.34 -16.48 -77.48
CA PRO A 1104 0.05 -17.20 -77.47
C PRO A 1104 0.04 -18.73 -77.13
N VAL A 1105 -1.02 -19.15 -76.42
CA VAL A 1105 -1.90 -20.36 -76.57
C VAL A 1105 -1.40 -21.65 -77.27
N LEU A 1106 -1.46 -22.83 -76.59
CA LEU A 1106 -2.26 -24.05 -76.97
C LEU A 1106 -2.02 -25.29 -76.05
N GLY A 1107 -2.99 -26.23 -76.00
CA GLY A 1107 -2.87 -27.64 -75.51
C GLY A 1107 -2.75 -27.86 -73.99
N SER A 1108 -3.53 -28.67 -73.23
CA SER A 1108 -4.44 -29.83 -73.44
C SER A 1108 -3.81 -31.23 -73.28
N GLY A 1109 -4.21 -31.96 -72.23
CA GLY A 1109 -3.88 -33.39 -71.96
C GLY A 1109 -2.48 -33.67 -71.38
N GLY A 1110 -2.24 -34.73 -70.59
CA GLY A 1110 -3.21 -35.60 -69.91
C GLY A 1110 -2.63 -36.93 -69.35
N SER A 1111 -2.90 -37.19 -68.06
CA SER A 1111 -3.18 -38.54 -67.48
C SER A 1111 -2.08 -39.63 -67.31
N ARG A 1112 -2.12 -40.26 -66.11
CA ARG A 1112 -1.79 -41.68 -65.75
C ARG A 1112 -0.34 -42.19 -65.55
N ARG A 1113 -0.13 -42.64 -64.30
CA ARG A 1113 0.39 -43.96 -63.83
C ARG A 1113 1.76 -44.49 -64.32
N GLY A 1114 2.74 -44.46 -63.41
CA GLY A 1114 3.16 -45.65 -62.63
C GLY A 1114 4.14 -46.66 -63.26
N GLY A 1115 4.83 -47.43 -62.39
CA GLY A 1115 5.71 -48.55 -62.78
C GLY A 1115 6.80 -48.80 -61.74
N LEU A 1116 6.85 -50.01 -61.14
CA LEU A 1116 7.86 -50.38 -60.15
C LEU A 1116 9.16 -50.87 -60.80
N GLY A 1117 10.29 -50.40 -60.26
CA GLY A 1117 11.37 -51.22 -59.66
C GLY A 1117 12.15 -52.25 -60.48
N PHE A 1118 13.46 -52.32 -60.21
CA PHE A 1118 14.26 -53.56 -60.31
C PHE A 1118 15.41 -53.54 -59.29
N THR A 1119 16.02 -54.70 -59.03
CA THR A 1119 17.07 -54.91 -58.01
C THR A 1119 18.36 -55.45 -58.63
N THR A 1120 19.53 -55.19 -58.02
CA THR A 1120 20.44 -56.25 -57.48
C THR A 1120 21.83 -55.73 -57.04
N VAL A 1121 22.20 -56.14 -55.81
CA VAL A 1121 23.51 -56.63 -55.31
C VAL A 1121 24.82 -56.26 -56.03
N GLY A 1122 25.74 -55.62 -55.27
CA GLY A 1122 27.20 -55.71 -55.41
C GLY A 1122 27.84 -55.69 -54.01
N LYS A 1123 28.86 -56.52 -53.70
CA LYS A 1123 29.28 -56.81 -52.31
C LYS A 1123 30.73 -57.25 -52.16
N LYS A 1124 31.45 -56.72 -51.13
CA LYS A 1124 32.54 -57.31 -50.28
C LYS A 1124 33.83 -56.46 -50.12
N HIS A 1125 34.13 -56.13 -48.85
CA HIS A 1125 35.44 -56.25 -48.14
C HIS A 1125 36.71 -55.49 -48.65
N LYS A 1126 37.79 -55.29 -47.86
CA LYS A 1126 38.20 -55.87 -46.55
C LYS A 1126 39.19 -54.96 -45.76
N GLU A 1127 39.16 -55.05 -44.41
CA GLU A 1127 40.32 -54.97 -43.47
C GLU A 1127 41.22 -53.71 -43.37
N PRO A 1128 42.14 -53.60 -42.37
CA PRO A 1128 42.27 -54.37 -41.11
C PRO A 1128 42.53 -53.53 -39.83
N LYS A 1129 41.80 -53.81 -38.74
CA LYS A 1129 42.33 -54.48 -37.53
C LYS A 1129 41.23 -54.78 -36.52
#